data_AF-A0AAW7DGN3-F1
#
_entry.id   AF-A0AAW7DGN3-F1
#
_cell.length_a   1.000
_cell.length_b   1.000
_cell.length_c   1.000
_cell.angle_alpha   90.00
_cell.angle_beta   90.00
_cell.angle_gamma   90.00
#
_symmetry.space_group_name_H-M   'P 1'
#
loop_
_entity.id
_entity.type
_entity.pdbx_description
1 polymer ?
#
loop_
_entity_poly.entity_id
_entity_poly.type
_entity_poly.pdbx_seq_one_letter_code
_entity_poly.pdbx_strand_id
1 'polypeptide(L)'
;MKKNYFLLSMILLGINSFAQDYKMPVSSVTSKQEAQSGNEATFSADGILTTMYHSKWNQTGIPDQLDFSFNNQVKSIKSLAYFPRQTGTNGIWTNVEILYSTKDDPTNFKTATTSAITWAGDSTSKKFDFDKEIINPAVIRIKVNAALGNFSSAAEVEFYSSDQIAPIASECVIQTNEFSNYKDMKVSPLVAGSSASSFQTGENIEQSFDGDYNTLYHSNYNSTDKTFPISLIYAFDGNTPLDYLIYYPRNDGGVNGLLGKVKVSYNTIADPTYIEISTQDFAQTNDVRNISFPSQIKPSSIKLEILDGKGNFASVAEMEFYQKNSNKFDQKKYSTIFKDDLFSELNSGVNQQTIDGITTSPFVKSLAQCLLDNKYKKIDRVNEHKAYKTIASINKEYKIGNYNAYENPTGIVFSEKTTSVMFVSGIPSGESVYLRVRDSANEANVTDISYPLTNGINAIEMKNNGLGYISYYSDSNNLPNIKLNVVSGIVNGVYNTYSTTAEKWKEIVENNVYSKVDIVGYYTHLIIDKTPVKLYNVNSPQALIDKYDAITKSERELMGFFKYNKDFNTKQLVYTENKGGWFAGGTGAHLDLTWGAANSASPTGLDVWGIAHELGHVNQIRPDLKWTGTTEVTNNIYSVWATYNLIKQNGSINYLRVESETGDATNYPKVSGNRYGEFIKHTLINKKSFNDIDDDPHFRKLVPFWQLSLYYQLAGAAKGAPTLTFDNDMSDELKNTTISPSTGIDYAHWFAYTAEQARNRDSSKITMGQNNLNFAKDLVDAVQEDLTDFFTNIGFFTPVTKEIDDYGKVTIIVTQEMIDEAKSYIKSKNYPKPVSPVMHYLNSFNVNIYKDKLKLSGKTGEGATIVTNTNGTFLTVETAKWANAVAYETYNEEDELISVSVLGTGDVTLKNTFVDFPTEAKKVYAIGFDGTKILVYPTNLSTSESIKSTDFNIVPNPIKNDSSIKITLNNSKGQYNLSVIDINGKVITNTIGNIGELNKTVNSKFKSLPKGIYVVTLKNETSNYTKKVIKE
;
A
#
# COMPACT_ATOMS: atom_id res chain seq x y z
N MET A 1 -29.92 -32.26 43.14
CA MET A 1 -29.18 -31.04 43.50
C MET A 1 -29.73 -29.93 42.61
N LYS A 2 -30.74 -29.12 43.01
CA LYS A 2 -30.68 -27.91 43.88
C LYS A 2 -29.54 -26.98 43.41
N LYS A 3 -29.69 -25.73 42.96
CA LYS A 3 -30.62 -24.57 43.12
C LYS A 3 -30.17 -23.54 42.04
N ASN A 4 -30.83 -22.47 41.61
CA ASN A 4 -32.15 -21.86 41.80
C ASN A 4 -32.24 -20.75 40.73
N TYR A 5 -33.35 -20.69 40.01
CA TYR A 5 -33.89 -19.45 39.43
C TYR A 5 -34.36 -18.55 40.57
N PHE A 6 -34.15 -17.23 40.49
CA PHE A 6 -35.01 -16.29 41.22
C PHE A 6 -35.24 -15.01 40.42
N LEU A 7 -36.53 -14.71 40.28
CA LEU A 7 -37.16 -13.50 39.80
C LEU A 7 -36.58 -12.25 40.46
N LEU A 8 -36.51 -11.15 39.71
CA LEU A 8 -36.61 -9.82 40.31
C LEU A 8 -37.97 -9.21 39.95
N SER A 9 -38.80 -9.13 40.98
CA SER A 9 -40.13 -8.55 41.03
C SER A 9 -40.09 -7.02 40.93
N MET A 10 -41.15 -6.45 40.38
CA MET A 10 -41.52 -5.04 40.49
C MET A 10 -41.40 -4.53 41.94
N ILE A 11 -40.70 -3.41 42.12
CA ILE A 11 -40.95 -2.47 43.21
C ILE A 11 -41.40 -1.17 42.57
N LEU A 12 -42.72 -0.94 42.61
CA LEU A 12 -43.32 0.38 42.43
C LEU A 12 -43.09 1.16 43.74
N LEU A 13 -42.10 2.06 43.75
CA LEU A 13 -42.00 3.12 44.75
C LEU A 13 -41.71 4.43 44.01
N GLY A 14 -42.52 5.45 44.32
CA GLY A 14 -42.69 6.68 43.54
C GLY A 14 -41.39 7.31 43.05
N ILE A 15 -41.25 7.34 41.73
CA ILE A 15 -40.18 8.07 41.04
C ILE A 15 -40.75 9.46 40.74
N ASN A 16 -40.29 10.47 41.48
CA ASN A 16 -40.24 11.81 40.95
C ASN A 16 -39.46 11.73 39.64
N SER A 17 -40.06 12.15 38.52
CA SER A 17 -39.43 12.18 37.20
C SER A 17 -38.16 13.02 37.26
N PHE A 18 -37.00 12.39 37.45
CA PHE A 18 -35.72 13.01 37.09
C PHE A 18 -35.72 13.12 35.57
N ALA A 19 -35.57 14.34 35.05
CA ALA A 19 -35.35 14.54 33.62
C ALA A 19 -34.13 13.70 33.20
N GLN A 20 -34.33 12.82 32.22
CA GLN A 20 -33.26 11.97 31.67
C GLN A 20 -32.33 12.85 30.84
N ASP A 21 -31.05 12.92 31.21
CA ASP A 21 -30.03 13.60 30.41
C ASP A 21 -29.48 12.61 29.35
N TYR A 22 -29.39 13.04 28.09
CA TYR A 22 -28.90 12.24 26.96
C TYR A 22 -27.48 12.66 26.57
N LYS A 23 -26.56 11.70 26.43
CA LYS A 23 -25.18 11.98 25.95
C LYS A 23 -25.22 12.45 24.49
N MET A 24 -24.60 13.59 24.21
CA MET A 24 -24.50 14.21 22.90
C MET A 24 -23.18 13.83 22.22
N PRO A 25 -23.19 13.42 20.94
CA PRO A 25 -21.99 13.10 20.19
C PRO A 25 -21.22 14.37 19.88
N VAL A 26 -19.92 14.31 20.10
CA VAL A 26 -18.96 15.31 19.63
C VAL A 26 -18.58 14.94 18.20
N SER A 27 -18.64 15.92 17.29
CA SER A 27 -18.29 15.73 15.87
C SER A 27 -16.79 15.79 15.62
N SER A 28 -16.06 16.64 16.34
CA SER A 28 -14.61 16.74 16.29
C SER A 28 -14.05 17.42 17.54
N VAL A 29 -12.80 17.11 17.88
CA VAL A 29 -12.04 17.82 18.93
C VAL A 29 -10.74 18.33 18.35
N THR A 30 -10.40 19.59 18.62
CA THR A 30 -9.09 20.15 18.31
C THR A 30 -8.44 20.69 19.56
N SER A 31 -7.12 20.52 19.68
CA SER A 31 -6.30 21.14 20.72
C SER A 31 -5.39 22.21 20.12
N LYS A 32 -5.07 23.26 20.89
CA LYS A 32 -4.02 24.21 20.52
C LYS A 32 -2.61 23.66 20.76
N GLN A 33 -2.48 22.65 21.61
CA GLN A 33 -1.21 22.00 21.88
C GLN A 33 -0.99 20.81 20.95
N GLU A 34 0.27 20.59 20.57
CA GLU A 34 0.67 19.38 19.86
C GLU A 34 0.44 18.17 20.79
N ALA A 35 -0.30 17.18 20.30
CA ALA A 35 -0.55 15.96 21.04
C ALA A 35 0.67 15.03 21.03
N GLN A 36 0.80 14.21 22.07
CA GLN A 36 1.68 13.05 22.03
C GLN A 36 1.12 12.05 21.00
N SER A 37 1.98 11.52 20.13
CA SER A 37 1.58 10.49 19.16
C SER A 37 0.86 9.33 19.86
N GLY A 38 -0.31 8.93 19.34
CA GLY A 38 -1.18 7.92 19.96
C GLY A 38 -1.94 8.42 21.19
N ASN A 39 -1.99 9.73 21.43
CA ASN A 39 -2.76 10.38 22.49
C ASN A 39 -3.41 11.69 21.96
N GLU A 40 -4.00 11.63 20.77
CA GLU A 40 -4.57 12.76 20.04
C GLU A 40 -5.79 13.38 20.77
N ALA A 41 -6.10 14.65 20.49
CA ALA A 41 -7.16 15.41 21.18
C ALA A 41 -8.54 14.73 21.14
N THR A 42 -8.81 13.92 20.13
CA THR A 42 -10.09 13.21 19.98
C THR A 42 -10.26 12.00 20.87
N PHE A 43 -9.19 11.47 21.45
CA PHE A 43 -9.31 10.51 22.55
C PHE A 43 -9.82 11.15 23.85
N SER A 44 -10.17 12.43 23.82
CA SER A 44 -10.99 13.05 24.87
C SER A 44 -12.48 13.04 24.53
N ALA A 45 -12.93 12.37 23.46
CA ALA A 45 -14.34 12.25 23.11
C ALA A 45 -14.66 10.99 22.28
N ASP A 46 -13.92 9.90 22.49
CA ASP A 46 -14.03 8.65 21.70
C ASP A 46 -14.92 7.59 22.36
N GLY A 47 -15.39 7.83 23.58
CA GLY A 47 -16.21 6.94 24.39
C GLY A 47 -15.42 5.89 25.17
N ILE A 48 -14.08 5.94 25.19
CA ILE A 48 -13.21 4.91 25.74
C ILE A 48 -12.36 5.49 26.88
N LEU A 49 -12.72 5.21 28.13
CA LEU A 49 -11.98 5.74 29.30
C LEU A 49 -10.53 5.24 29.42
N THR A 50 -10.12 4.23 28.65
CA THR A 50 -8.75 3.68 28.66
C THR A 50 -7.81 4.35 27.66
N THR A 51 -8.34 5.09 26.68
CA THR A 51 -7.57 5.99 25.82
C THR A 51 -7.52 7.37 26.48
N MET A 52 -6.64 8.25 25.99
CA MET A 52 -6.61 9.64 26.47
C MET A 52 -5.97 10.57 25.46
N TYR A 53 -6.43 11.82 25.45
CA TYR A 53 -5.64 12.94 24.98
C TYR A 53 -4.49 13.21 25.96
N HIS A 54 -3.29 13.49 25.44
CA HIS A 54 -2.17 14.00 26.21
C HIS A 54 -1.31 14.96 25.37
N SER A 55 -1.00 16.15 25.87
CA SER A 55 -0.05 17.08 25.24
C SER A 55 1.36 16.47 25.19
N LYS A 56 2.15 16.78 24.17
CA LYS A 56 3.48 16.19 23.95
C LYS A 56 4.42 16.32 25.16
N TRP A 57 5.15 15.24 25.50
CA TRP A 57 5.98 15.17 26.72
C TRP A 57 7.17 16.14 26.76
N ASN A 58 7.69 16.55 25.60
CA ASN A 58 8.93 17.33 25.49
C ASN A 58 8.71 18.85 25.42
N GLN A 59 7.51 19.33 25.77
CA GLN A 59 7.18 20.76 25.80
C GLN A 59 6.22 21.10 26.94
N THR A 60 6.02 22.39 27.21
CA THR A 60 4.98 22.84 28.14
C THR A 60 3.61 22.74 27.47
N GLY A 61 2.70 21.97 28.08
CA GLY A 61 1.36 21.72 27.55
C GLY A 61 0.28 22.70 28.05
N ILE A 62 0.63 23.73 28.82
CA ILE A 62 -0.30 24.73 29.39
C ILE A 62 0.23 26.14 29.10
N PRO A 63 -0.61 27.11 28.68
CA PRO A 63 -2.06 27.00 28.51
C PRO A 63 -2.44 26.13 27.31
N ASP A 64 -3.56 25.44 27.43
CA ASP A 64 -4.16 24.68 26.34
C ASP A 64 -5.57 25.20 26.03
N GLN A 65 -6.11 24.83 24.88
CA GLN A 65 -7.48 25.08 24.49
C GLN A 65 -7.98 23.89 23.69
N LEU A 66 -9.02 23.23 24.21
CA LEU A 66 -9.73 22.19 23.49
C LEU A 66 -11.08 22.72 23.00
N ASP A 67 -11.35 22.55 21.71
CA ASP A 67 -12.59 22.92 21.06
C ASP A 67 -13.34 21.65 20.64
N PHE A 68 -14.50 21.41 21.25
CA PHE A 68 -15.42 20.30 20.97
C PHE A 68 -16.54 20.80 20.07
N SER A 69 -16.61 20.31 18.83
CA SER A 69 -17.58 20.77 17.84
C SER A 69 -18.79 19.84 17.76
N PHE A 70 -19.97 20.36 17.42
CA PHE A 70 -21.22 19.60 17.36
C PHE A 70 -21.92 19.72 16.00
N ASN A 71 -22.42 18.59 15.50
CA ASN A 71 -23.17 18.54 14.24
C ASN A 71 -24.62 19.03 14.40
N ASN A 72 -25.37 19.11 13.30
CA ASN A 72 -26.74 19.64 13.27
C ASN A 72 -27.79 18.83 14.05
N GLN A 73 -27.45 17.61 14.47
CA GLN A 73 -28.33 16.74 15.25
C GLN A 73 -28.39 17.15 16.72
N VAL A 74 -27.31 17.72 17.24
CA VAL A 74 -27.26 18.24 18.62
C VAL A 74 -28.01 19.57 18.67
N LYS A 75 -29.21 19.55 19.25
CA LYS A 75 -30.08 20.74 19.38
C LYS A 75 -29.73 21.59 20.59
N SER A 76 -29.12 20.99 21.60
CA SER A 76 -28.91 21.65 22.88
C SER A 76 -27.80 20.95 23.68
N ILE A 77 -27.13 21.66 24.60
CA ILE A 77 -26.18 21.11 25.58
C ILE A 77 -26.43 21.76 26.94
N LYS A 78 -26.66 20.93 27.95
CA LYS A 78 -27.01 21.29 29.33
C LYS A 78 -25.86 21.13 30.31
N SER A 79 -25.00 20.14 30.12
CA SER A 79 -23.85 19.92 30.99
C SER A 79 -22.69 19.23 30.26
N LEU A 80 -21.51 19.28 30.88
CA LEU A 80 -20.37 18.47 30.48
C LEU A 80 -19.79 17.70 31.67
N ALA A 81 -19.16 16.57 31.38
CA ALA A 81 -18.42 15.75 32.33
C ALA A 81 -17.00 15.50 31.81
N TYR A 82 -16.00 15.93 32.56
CA TYR A 82 -14.59 15.68 32.29
C TYR A 82 -14.11 14.48 33.11
N PHE A 83 -13.56 13.49 32.41
CA PHE A 83 -12.92 12.31 32.95
C PHE A 83 -11.41 12.47 32.81
N PRO A 84 -10.67 12.65 33.92
CA PRO A 84 -9.22 12.66 33.88
C PRO A 84 -8.65 11.30 33.43
N ARG A 85 -7.37 11.29 33.06
CA ARG A 85 -6.60 10.05 32.85
C ARG A 85 -6.77 9.05 34.01
N GLN A 86 -6.83 7.76 33.68
CA GLN A 86 -7.10 6.70 34.66
C GLN A 86 -5.85 6.23 35.43
N THR A 87 -4.65 6.48 34.89
CA THR A 87 -3.37 6.11 35.52
C THR A 87 -2.42 7.30 35.58
N GLY A 88 -1.84 7.58 36.75
CA GLY A 88 -0.99 8.77 36.97
C GLY A 88 -1.77 10.08 37.08
N THR A 89 -1.07 11.20 37.31
CA THR A 89 -1.70 12.51 37.58
C THR A 89 -1.27 13.63 36.64
N ASN A 90 -0.22 13.43 35.84
CA ASN A 90 0.25 14.44 34.88
C ASN A 90 -0.82 14.76 33.84
N GLY A 91 -1.09 16.04 33.62
CA GLY A 91 -2.06 16.50 32.63
C GLY A 91 -3.45 16.76 33.17
N ILE A 92 -3.76 16.36 34.41
CA ILE A 92 -5.09 16.55 34.98
C ILE A 92 -5.39 18.05 35.14
N TRP A 93 -6.45 18.51 34.47
CA TRP A 93 -6.88 19.91 34.50
C TRP A 93 -7.33 20.34 35.90
N THR A 94 -6.74 21.44 36.39
CA THR A 94 -7.02 21.99 37.73
C THR A 94 -7.57 23.41 37.68
N ASN A 95 -7.35 24.15 36.61
CA ASN A 95 -7.97 25.46 36.39
C ASN A 95 -8.43 25.61 34.94
N VAL A 96 -9.74 25.80 34.71
CA VAL A 96 -10.32 25.87 33.37
C VAL A 96 -11.33 27.01 33.21
N GLU A 97 -11.47 27.54 31.99
CA GLU A 97 -12.58 28.41 31.59
C GLU A 97 -13.38 27.72 30.48
N ILE A 98 -14.71 27.74 30.59
CA ILE A 98 -15.59 27.14 29.58
C ILE A 98 -16.26 28.26 28.79
N LEU A 99 -16.18 28.17 27.47
CA LEU A 99 -16.80 29.06 26.51
C LEU A 99 -17.65 28.24 25.52
N TYR A 100 -18.58 28.89 24.85
CA TYR A 100 -19.36 28.26 23.79
C TYR A 100 -19.65 29.23 22.65
N SER A 101 -19.86 28.71 21.45
CA SER A 101 -20.49 29.41 20.33
C SER A 101 -21.70 28.63 19.84
N THR A 102 -22.60 29.31 19.13
CA THR A 102 -23.81 28.71 18.56
C THR A 102 -23.68 28.62 17.05
N LYS A 103 -24.44 27.74 16.41
CA LYS A 103 -24.43 27.55 14.95
C LYS A 103 -24.82 28.82 14.18
N ASP A 104 -25.64 29.67 14.79
CA ASP A 104 -26.02 30.97 14.22
C ASP A 104 -24.87 31.99 14.24
N ASP A 105 -23.87 31.81 15.11
CA ASP A 105 -22.70 32.69 15.26
C ASP A 105 -21.47 31.88 15.74
N PRO A 106 -20.91 31.00 14.89
CA PRO A 106 -19.94 29.98 15.31
C PRO A 106 -18.58 30.57 15.69
N THR A 107 -18.28 31.79 15.25
CA THR A 107 -17.01 32.49 15.50
C THR A 107 -17.00 33.29 16.80
N ASN A 108 -18.17 33.58 17.38
CA ASN A 108 -18.30 34.42 18.56
C ASN A 108 -18.49 33.57 19.82
N PHE A 109 -17.46 33.55 20.67
CA PHE A 109 -17.46 32.73 21.88
C PHE A 109 -17.99 33.52 23.08
N LYS A 110 -19.03 32.99 23.71
CA LYS A 110 -19.61 33.47 24.97
C LYS A 110 -19.00 32.67 26.12
N THR A 111 -18.59 33.35 27.19
CA THR A 111 -18.08 32.69 28.39
C THR A 111 -19.24 32.06 29.16
N ALA A 112 -19.18 30.76 29.42
CA ALA A 112 -20.16 30.04 30.24
C ALA A 112 -19.88 30.18 31.75
N THR A 113 -18.63 30.45 32.12
CA THR A 113 -18.19 30.56 33.50
C THR A 113 -18.06 32.04 33.92
N THR A 114 -18.49 32.37 35.14
CA THR A 114 -18.30 33.71 35.71
C THR A 114 -16.84 33.98 36.12
N SER A 115 -16.10 32.93 36.49
CA SER A 115 -14.67 32.91 36.76
C SER A 115 -14.09 31.53 36.44
N ALA A 116 -12.76 31.41 36.33
CA ALA A 116 -12.12 30.13 36.07
C ALA A 116 -12.46 29.10 37.17
N ILE A 117 -12.84 27.89 36.76
CA ILE A 117 -13.22 26.80 37.64
C ILE A 117 -11.95 26.13 38.16
N THR A 118 -11.86 25.96 39.48
CA THR A 118 -10.79 25.18 40.10
C THR A 118 -11.28 23.77 40.40
N TRP A 119 -10.56 22.77 39.88
CA TRP A 119 -10.83 21.35 40.11
C TRP A 119 -9.70 20.70 40.91
N ALA A 120 -10.05 19.67 41.69
CA ALA A 120 -9.06 18.84 42.35
C ALA A 120 -8.21 18.09 41.31
N GLY A 121 -6.89 18.11 41.49
CA GLY A 121 -5.91 17.41 40.65
C GLY A 121 -5.86 15.91 40.95
N ASP A 122 -7.01 15.25 40.93
CA ASP A 122 -7.16 13.82 41.14
C ASP A 122 -7.94 13.19 39.99
N SER A 123 -7.97 11.85 39.95
CA SER A 123 -8.63 11.08 38.88
C SER A 123 -10.15 11.04 38.96
N THR A 124 -10.78 11.78 39.89
CA THR A 124 -12.25 11.78 39.99
C THR A 124 -12.86 12.56 38.82
N SER A 125 -13.98 12.10 38.28
CA SER A 125 -14.69 12.81 37.22
C SER A 125 -15.20 14.17 37.73
N LYS A 126 -15.13 15.20 36.89
CA LYS A 126 -15.59 16.55 37.18
C LYS A 126 -16.82 16.86 36.33
N LYS A 127 -17.85 17.47 36.89
CA LYS A 127 -19.06 17.86 36.17
C LYS A 127 -19.22 19.38 36.18
N PHE A 128 -19.69 19.93 35.07
CA PHE A 128 -20.09 21.34 34.96
C PHE A 128 -21.49 21.42 34.31
N ASP A 129 -22.43 22.03 35.02
CA ASP A 129 -23.78 22.32 34.53
C ASP A 129 -23.83 23.77 34.03
N PHE A 130 -24.36 23.99 32.82
CA PHE A 130 -24.53 25.33 32.28
C PHE A 130 -25.75 26.00 32.94
N ASP A 131 -25.64 27.29 33.27
CA ASP A 131 -26.76 28.07 33.85
C ASP A 131 -28.03 28.05 32.99
N LYS A 132 -27.83 27.98 31.67
CA LYS A 132 -28.88 27.79 30.66
C LYS A 132 -28.38 26.81 29.62
N GLU A 133 -29.30 25.98 29.13
CA GLU A 133 -28.98 25.05 28.05
C GLU A 133 -28.56 25.82 26.79
N ILE A 134 -27.44 25.41 26.20
CA ILE A 134 -26.87 26.05 25.01
C ILE A 134 -27.63 25.52 23.80
N ILE A 135 -28.51 26.34 23.22
CA ILE A 135 -29.30 25.98 22.04
C ILE A 135 -28.45 26.08 20.77
N ASN A 136 -28.58 25.09 19.89
CA ASN A 136 -27.84 24.93 18.64
C ASN A 136 -26.33 25.16 18.82
N PRO A 137 -25.65 24.38 19.69
CA PRO A 137 -24.23 24.58 19.94
C PRO A 137 -23.43 24.32 18.65
N ALA A 138 -22.46 25.19 18.37
CA ALA A 138 -21.45 24.95 17.34
C ALA A 138 -20.20 24.35 17.98
N VAL A 139 -19.62 25.05 18.96
CA VAL A 139 -18.40 24.65 19.64
C VAL A 139 -18.54 24.89 21.15
N ILE A 140 -18.16 23.91 21.96
CA ILE A 140 -17.81 24.13 23.39
C ILE A 140 -16.29 24.17 23.48
N ARG A 141 -15.74 25.26 24.02
CA ARG A 141 -14.31 25.50 24.17
C ARG A 141 -13.93 25.44 25.64
N ILE A 142 -12.95 24.61 25.97
CA ILE A 142 -12.35 24.50 27.29
C ILE A 142 -10.94 25.08 27.21
N LYS A 143 -10.72 26.25 27.82
CA LYS A 143 -9.36 26.77 28.03
C LYS A 143 -8.80 26.18 29.31
N VAL A 144 -7.63 25.58 29.23
CA VAL A 144 -6.93 24.98 30.35
C VAL A 144 -5.82 25.92 30.79
N ASN A 145 -6.04 26.60 31.91
CA ASN A 145 -5.12 27.60 32.47
C ASN A 145 -4.07 26.98 33.40
N ALA A 146 -4.42 25.88 34.08
CA ALA A 146 -3.49 25.11 34.91
C ALA A 146 -3.86 23.63 34.92
N ALA A 147 -2.84 22.78 35.00
CA ALA A 147 -2.96 21.34 35.10
C ALA A 147 -1.70 20.75 35.76
N LEU A 148 -1.83 19.54 36.33
CA LEU A 148 -0.71 18.89 37.02
C LEU A 148 0.45 18.58 36.08
N GLY A 149 1.68 18.87 36.52
CA GLY A 149 2.88 18.64 35.74
C GLY A 149 3.05 19.55 34.51
N ASN A 150 2.23 20.61 34.36
CA ASN A 150 2.22 21.51 33.19
C ASN A 150 1.99 20.81 31.84
N PHE A 151 1.27 19.69 31.86
CA PHE A 151 0.74 19.02 30.68
C PHE A 151 -0.78 19.19 30.62
N SER A 152 -1.40 18.89 29.50
CA SER A 152 -2.86 18.82 29.34
C SER A 152 -3.26 17.39 28.96
N SER A 153 -4.21 16.79 29.67
CA SER A 153 -4.70 15.44 29.36
C SER A 153 -6.17 15.27 29.69
N ALA A 154 -6.87 14.44 28.93
CA ALA A 154 -8.24 14.05 29.21
C ALA A 154 -8.48 12.62 28.71
N ALA A 155 -9.02 11.75 29.57
CA ALA A 155 -9.49 10.44 29.13
C ALA A 155 -10.80 10.56 28.36
N GLU A 156 -11.70 11.44 28.80
CA GLU A 156 -12.94 11.70 28.10
C GLU A 156 -13.55 13.03 28.54
N VAL A 157 -14.29 13.69 27.65
CA VAL A 157 -15.14 14.84 27.90
C VAL A 157 -16.48 14.57 27.23
N GLU A 158 -17.49 14.34 28.05
CA GLU A 158 -18.84 14.02 27.59
C GLU A 158 -19.74 15.25 27.73
N PHE A 159 -20.68 15.40 26.80
CA PHE A 159 -21.67 16.47 26.80
C PHE A 159 -23.06 15.87 26.89
N TYR A 160 -23.96 16.55 27.59
CA TYR A 160 -25.30 16.05 27.87
C TYR A 160 -26.35 17.09 27.57
N SER A 161 -27.51 16.65 27.08
CA SER A 161 -28.68 17.50 26.79
C SER A 161 -29.94 16.95 27.46
N SER A 162 -30.92 17.82 27.68
CA SER A 162 -32.27 17.39 28.03
C SER A 162 -33.03 16.77 26.85
N ASP A 163 -32.63 17.09 25.61
CA ASP A 163 -33.22 16.58 24.39
C ASP A 163 -32.49 15.34 23.88
N GLN A 164 -33.23 14.26 23.62
CA GLN A 164 -32.68 13.13 22.90
C GLN A 164 -32.44 13.52 21.44
N ILE A 165 -31.31 13.11 20.87
CA ILE A 165 -31.11 13.22 19.42
C ILE A 165 -32.21 12.41 18.75
N ALA A 166 -33.00 13.10 17.93
CA ALA A 166 -33.97 12.44 17.08
C ALA A 166 -33.24 11.34 16.29
N PRO A 167 -33.71 10.09 16.33
CA PRO A 167 -33.23 9.06 15.42
C PRO A 167 -33.20 9.67 14.02
N ILE A 168 -32.11 9.47 13.27
CA ILE A 168 -32.03 9.90 11.87
C ILE A 168 -33.33 9.48 11.22
N ALA A 169 -34.07 10.45 10.69
CA ALA A 169 -35.39 10.23 10.11
C ALA A 169 -35.30 8.97 9.25
N SER A 170 -35.95 7.92 9.73
CA SER A 170 -35.90 6.60 9.12
C SER A 170 -36.27 6.80 7.67
N GLU A 171 -35.36 6.44 6.78
CA GLU A 171 -35.71 6.15 5.41
C GLU A 171 -37.01 5.34 5.37
N CYS A 172 -37.84 5.52 4.33
CA CYS A 172 -39.14 4.86 4.28
C CYS A 172 -39.01 3.35 4.51
N VAL A 173 -39.86 2.82 5.38
CA VAL A 173 -39.96 1.37 5.57
C VAL A 173 -40.77 0.79 4.42
N ILE A 174 -40.08 0.21 3.44
CA ILE A 174 -40.71 -0.46 2.31
C ILE A 174 -40.99 -1.91 2.70
N GLN A 175 -42.24 -2.34 2.53
CA GLN A 175 -42.70 -3.65 2.97
C GLN A 175 -42.29 -4.72 1.95
N THR A 176 -41.39 -5.63 2.31
CA THR A 176 -40.93 -6.72 1.40
C THR A 176 -41.48 -8.09 1.76
N ASN A 177 -42.26 -8.22 2.84
CA ASN A 177 -42.74 -9.49 3.36
C ASN A 177 -43.58 -10.30 2.35
N GLU A 178 -44.28 -9.63 1.42
CA GLU A 178 -45.09 -10.31 0.40
C GLU A 178 -44.28 -11.20 -0.54
N PHE A 179 -42.97 -10.94 -0.70
CA PHE A 179 -42.12 -11.71 -1.59
C PHE A 179 -41.86 -13.14 -1.11
N SER A 180 -42.14 -13.43 0.15
CA SER A 180 -42.19 -14.82 0.65
C SER A 180 -43.20 -15.68 -0.11
N ASN A 181 -44.27 -15.10 -0.65
CA ASN A 181 -45.31 -15.80 -1.41
C ASN A 181 -44.89 -16.14 -2.85
N TYR A 182 -43.82 -15.52 -3.36
CA TYR A 182 -43.30 -15.72 -4.73
C TYR A 182 -42.04 -16.58 -4.76
N LYS A 183 -41.57 -17.10 -3.60
CA LYS A 183 -40.37 -17.93 -3.53
C LYS A 183 -40.53 -19.20 -4.35
N ASP A 184 -39.48 -19.53 -5.10
CA ASP A 184 -39.34 -20.81 -5.78
C ASP A 184 -39.19 -21.93 -4.75
N MET A 185 -39.67 -23.13 -5.09
CA MET A 185 -39.71 -24.27 -4.15
C MET A 185 -38.40 -25.06 -4.26
N LYS A 186 -37.65 -25.16 -3.15
CA LYS A 186 -36.46 -26.02 -3.07
C LYS A 186 -36.91 -27.49 -3.14
N VAL A 187 -36.22 -28.28 -3.95
CA VAL A 187 -36.44 -29.71 -4.11
C VAL A 187 -35.16 -30.42 -3.67
N SER A 188 -35.23 -31.17 -2.59
CA SER A 188 -34.06 -31.85 -2.03
C SER A 188 -33.73 -33.13 -2.82
N PRO A 189 -32.45 -33.37 -3.14
CA PRO A 189 -32.00 -34.66 -3.64
C PRO A 189 -32.25 -35.78 -2.61
N LEU A 190 -32.40 -37.01 -3.11
CA LEU A 190 -32.44 -38.22 -2.30
C LEU A 190 -31.01 -38.64 -1.95
N VAL A 191 -30.72 -38.88 -0.66
CA VAL A 191 -29.43 -39.45 -0.24
C VAL A 191 -29.23 -40.81 -0.92
N ALA A 192 -30.27 -41.66 -0.91
CA ALA A 192 -30.26 -42.92 -1.62
C ALA A 192 -30.22 -42.69 -3.14
N GLY A 193 -29.16 -43.18 -3.80
CA GLY A 193 -28.95 -43.05 -5.25
C GLY A 193 -28.06 -41.87 -5.66
N SER A 194 -27.80 -40.91 -4.76
CA SER A 194 -26.79 -39.88 -4.99
C SER A 194 -25.39 -40.44 -4.77
N SER A 195 -24.41 -40.03 -5.58
CA SER A 195 -23.04 -40.55 -5.51
C SER A 195 -22.01 -39.61 -6.15
N ALA A 196 -20.77 -39.66 -5.65
CA ALA A 196 -19.63 -38.99 -6.26
C ALA A 196 -18.59 -40.02 -6.72
N SER A 197 -17.95 -39.80 -7.88
CA SER A 197 -16.91 -40.72 -8.39
C SER A 197 -15.58 -40.62 -7.64
N SER A 198 -15.39 -39.56 -6.85
CA SER A 198 -14.26 -39.33 -5.94
C SER A 198 -14.80 -38.59 -4.73
N PHE A 199 -14.33 -38.89 -3.53
CA PHE A 199 -14.69 -38.12 -2.33
C PHE A 199 -13.61 -38.29 -1.26
N GLN A 200 -13.49 -37.29 -0.41
CA GLN A 200 -12.72 -37.37 0.82
C GLN A 200 -13.61 -37.96 1.92
N THR A 201 -13.10 -38.96 2.65
CA THR A 201 -13.83 -39.56 3.77
C THR A 201 -14.22 -38.48 4.79
N GLY A 202 -15.53 -38.32 5.03
CA GLY A 202 -16.11 -37.29 5.92
C GLY A 202 -16.68 -36.07 5.18
N GLU A 203 -16.30 -35.88 3.92
CA GLU A 203 -16.75 -34.81 3.00
C GLU A 203 -17.43 -35.45 1.77
N ASN A 204 -18.35 -36.39 2.04
CA ASN A 204 -19.08 -37.15 1.04
C ASN A 204 -20.13 -36.28 0.32
N ILE A 205 -20.79 -36.83 -0.71
CA ILE A 205 -21.74 -36.06 -1.53
C ILE A 205 -22.94 -35.52 -0.74
N GLU A 206 -23.41 -36.22 0.29
CA GLU A 206 -24.53 -35.77 1.13
C GLU A 206 -24.29 -34.44 1.84
N GLN A 207 -23.02 -34.11 2.10
CA GLN A 207 -22.62 -32.81 2.66
C GLN A 207 -22.81 -31.65 1.67
N SER A 208 -23.08 -31.95 0.39
CA SER A 208 -23.38 -30.92 -0.61
C SER A 208 -24.87 -30.62 -0.76
N PHE A 209 -25.75 -31.22 0.05
CA PHE A 209 -27.19 -30.93 0.02
C PHE A 209 -27.87 -31.18 1.38
N ASP A 210 -27.11 -31.00 2.46
CA ASP A 210 -27.58 -31.16 3.85
C ASP A 210 -28.22 -29.86 4.39
N GLY A 211 -28.06 -28.74 3.68
CA GLY A 211 -28.55 -27.43 4.09
C GLY A 211 -27.61 -26.66 5.03
N ASP A 212 -26.43 -27.19 5.36
CA ASP A 212 -25.38 -26.49 6.10
C ASP A 212 -24.29 -26.00 5.17
N TYR A 213 -24.23 -24.69 4.96
CA TYR A 213 -23.25 -24.08 4.06
C TYR A 213 -21.80 -24.16 4.60
N ASN A 214 -21.60 -24.60 5.85
CA ASN A 214 -20.29 -24.77 6.47
C ASN A 214 -19.75 -26.20 6.39
N THR A 215 -20.59 -27.18 5.98
CA THR A 215 -20.13 -28.49 5.54
C THR A 215 -19.85 -28.42 4.04
N LEU A 216 -19.11 -29.40 3.51
CA LEU A 216 -18.85 -29.47 2.09
C LEU A 216 -18.57 -30.91 1.64
N TYR A 217 -18.96 -31.19 0.40
CA TYR A 217 -18.36 -32.25 -0.39
C TYR A 217 -16.98 -31.82 -0.87
N HIS A 218 -15.99 -32.70 -0.78
CA HIS A 218 -14.68 -32.53 -1.41
C HIS A 218 -14.25 -33.82 -2.09
N SER A 219 -13.62 -33.71 -3.26
CA SER A 219 -12.91 -34.81 -3.90
C SER A 219 -11.72 -35.29 -3.06
N ASN A 220 -11.27 -36.54 -3.22
CA ASN A 220 -10.18 -37.10 -2.41
C ASN A 220 -8.88 -36.26 -2.47
N TYR A 221 -8.33 -35.84 -1.30
CA TYR A 221 -7.09 -35.05 -1.21
C TYR A 221 -5.84 -35.80 -1.66
N ASN A 222 -5.84 -37.14 -1.59
CA ASN A 222 -4.68 -38.00 -1.84
C ASN A 222 -4.67 -38.66 -3.23
N SER A 223 -5.46 -38.16 -4.17
CA SER A 223 -5.51 -38.68 -5.54
C SER A 223 -4.22 -38.38 -6.32
N THR A 224 -3.37 -39.39 -6.55
CA THR A 224 -2.19 -39.27 -7.44
C THR A 224 -2.53 -39.23 -8.93
N ASP A 225 -3.78 -39.53 -9.30
CA ASP A 225 -4.27 -39.50 -10.67
C ASP A 225 -5.01 -38.19 -10.99
N LYS A 226 -4.92 -37.74 -12.25
CA LYS A 226 -5.83 -36.72 -12.81
C LYS A 226 -7.25 -37.30 -12.80
N THR A 227 -8.01 -37.02 -11.75
CA THR A 227 -9.34 -37.60 -11.46
C THR A 227 -10.49 -36.97 -12.22
N PHE A 228 -10.21 -35.98 -13.08
CA PHE A 228 -11.23 -35.38 -13.95
C PHE A 228 -11.50 -36.25 -15.19
N PRO A 229 -12.77 -36.42 -15.60
CA PRO A 229 -13.94 -35.76 -15.01
C PRO A 229 -14.40 -36.40 -13.69
N ILE A 230 -14.70 -35.56 -12.69
CA ILE A 230 -15.34 -35.99 -11.44
C ILE A 230 -16.85 -35.92 -11.66
N SER A 231 -17.55 -37.02 -11.41
CA SER A 231 -19.02 -37.09 -11.56
C SER A 231 -19.69 -36.95 -10.20
N LEU A 232 -20.60 -35.97 -10.07
CA LEU A 232 -21.54 -35.82 -8.96
C LEU A 232 -22.94 -36.14 -9.47
N ILE A 233 -23.58 -37.16 -8.90
CA ILE A 233 -24.92 -37.61 -9.26
C ILE A 233 -25.85 -37.30 -8.11
N TYR A 234 -26.89 -36.52 -8.38
CA TYR A 234 -27.96 -36.17 -7.44
C TYR A 234 -29.25 -36.89 -7.86
N ALA A 235 -29.78 -37.77 -7.02
CA ALA A 235 -30.96 -38.56 -7.30
C ALA A 235 -32.26 -37.83 -6.89
N PHE A 236 -33.34 -38.07 -7.62
CA PHE A 236 -34.67 -37.49 -7.41
C PHE A 236 -35.77 -38.53 -7.62
N ASP A 237 -37.02 -38.16 -7.34
CA ASP A 237 -38.19 -39.03 -7.42
C ASP A 237 -38.72 -39.28 -8.85
N GLY A 238 -38.17 -38.59 -9.86
CA GLY A 238 -38.64 -38.66 -11.26
C GLY A 238 -39.99 -38.00 -11.55
N ASN A 239 -40.61 -37.35 -10.56
CA ASN A 239 -41.96 -36.78 -10.65
C ASN A 239 -42.00 -35.28 -10.36
N THR A 240 -41.16 -34.82 -9.45
CA THR A 240 -41.07 -33.43 -9.03
C THR A 240 -40.37 -32.61 -10.13
N PRO A 241 -41.02 -31.54 -10.66
CA PRO A 241 -40.41 -30.71 -11.69
C PRO A 241 -39.25 -29.87 -11.15
N LEU A 242 -38.19 -29.70 -11.95
CA LEU A 242 -37.07 -28.81 -11.68
C LEU A 242 -36.86 -27.84 -12.85
N ASP A 243 -36.49 -26.61 -12.52
CA ASP A 243 -36.31 -25.51 -13.46
C ASP A 243 -34.88 -24.96 -13.47
N TYR A 244 -34.15 -25.09 -12.36
CA TYR A 244 -32.76 -24.64 -12.25
C TYR A 244 -32.07 -25.28 -11.04
N LEU A 245 -30.75 -25.13 -10.98
CA LEU A 245 -29.93 -25.45 -9.80
C LEU A 245 -29.02 -24.28 -9.42
N ILE A 246 -28.58 -24.26 -8.16
CA ILE A 246 -27.61 -23.30 -7.63
C ILE A 246 -26.45 -24.07 -7.00
N TYR A 247 -25.24 -23.79 -7.49
CA TYR A 247 -23.98 -24.20 -6.89
C TYR A 247 -23.49 -23.14 -5.91
N TYR A 248 -23.22 -23.56 -4.67
CA TYR A 248 -22.51 -22.77 -3.68
C TYR A 248 -21.11 -23.35 -3.46
N PRO A 249 -20.06 -22.55 -3.70
CA PRO A 249 -18.69 -22.95 -3.42
C PRO A 249 -18.40 -22.99 -1.92
N ARG A 250 -17.27 -23.61 -1.55
CA ARG A 250 -16.77 -23.66 -0.17
C ARG A 250 -16.66 -22.27 0.45
N ASN A 251 -17.05 -22.11 1.71
CA ASN A 251 -17.03 -20.83 2.41
C ASN A 251 -16.02 -20.77 3.57
N ASP A 252 -15.17 -21.80 3.71
CA ASP A 252 -14.21 -21.99 4.80
C ASP A 252 -12.88 -21.24 4.60
N GLY A 253 -12.80 -20.37 3.59
CA GLY A 253 -11.60 -19.62 3.23
C GLY A 253 -10.58 -20.42 2.38
N GLY A 254 -10.80 -21.72 2.16
CA GLY A 254 -10.02 -22.51 1.23
C GLY A 254 -10.37 -22.21 -0.23
N VAL A 255 -9.42 -22.41 -1.14
CA VAL A 255 -9.64 -22.24 -2.59
C VAL A 255 -9.61 -23.54 -3.37
N ASN A 256 -9.14 -24.64 -2.77
CA ASN A 256 -9.10 -25.93 -3.45
C ASN A 256 -10.52 -26.43 -3.74
N GLY A 257 -10.75 -26.95 -4.93
CA GLY A 257 -12.05 -27.51 -5.28
C GLY A 257 -13.04 -26.56 -5.93
N LEU A 258 -12.76 -25.25 -6.00
CA LEU A 258 -13.62 -24.31 -6.72
C LEU A 258 -13.76 -24.77 -8.18
N LEU A 259 -15.00 -25.05 -8.60
CA LEU A 259 -15.27 -25.71 -9.87
C LEU A 259 -14.89 -24.80 -11.05
N GLY A 260 -14.33 -25.39 -12.12
CA GLY A 260 -14.10 -24.72 -13.39
C GLY A 260 -15.21 -25.07 -14.39
N LYS A 261 -14.85 -25.76 -15.46
CA LYS A 261 -15.77 -26.27 -16.48
C LYS A 261 -16.59 -27.42 -15.94
N VAL A 262 -17.91 -27.29 -16.05
CA VAL A 262 -18.90 -28.24 -15.56
C VAL A 262 -19.90 -28.54 -16.67
N LYS A 263 -20.08 -29.83 -16.96
CA LYS A 263 -21.17 -30.31 -17.81
C LYS A 263 -22.31 -30.82 -16.94
N VAL A 264 -23.52 -30.34 -17.20
CA VAL A 264 -24.74 -30.68 -16.47
C VAL A 264 -25.66 -31.47 -17.38
N SER A 265 -26.09 -32.64 -16.94
CA SER A 265 -27.00 -33.53 -17.68
C SER A 265 -28.05 -34.12 -16.75
N TYR A 266 -29.16 -34.63 -17.29
CA TYR A 266 -30.19 -35.33 -16.51
C TYR A 266 -30.67 -36.58 -17.22
N ASN A 267 -31.27 -37.50 -16.47
CA ASN A 267 -32.04 -38.61 -17.03
C ASN A 267 -33.42 -38.68 -16.37
N THR A 268 -34.29 -39.56 -16.86
CA THR A 268 -35.65 -39.74 -16.33
C THR A 268 -35.91 -41.21 -16.01
N ILE A 269 -36.99 -41.49 -15.28
CA ILE A 269 -37.43 -42.88 -15.03
C ILE A 269 -37.68 -43.63 -16.35
N ALA A 270 -38.21 -42.92 -17.36
CA ALA A 270 -38.55 -43.51 -18.66
C ALA A 270 -37.33 -43.70 -19.59
N ASP A 271 -36.30 -42.86 -19.46
CA ASP A 271 -35.07 -42.94 -20.23
C ASP A 271 -33.86 -42.73 -19.31
N PRO A 272 -33.08 -43.79 -19.02
CA PRO A 272 -31.90 -43.71 -18.15
C PRO A 272 -30.71 -43.02 -18.82
N THR A 273 -30.78 -42.71 -20.12
CA THR A 273 -29.73 -42.01 -20.87
C THR A 273 -29.64 -40.56 -20.41
N TYR A 274 -28.42 -40.08 -20.15
CA TYR A 274 -28.20 -38.69 -19.77
C TYR A 274 -28.30 -37.76 -20.98
N ILE A 275 -29.23 -36.81 -20.90
CA ILE A 275 -29.43 -35.72 -21.84
C ILE A 275 -28.74 -34.47 -21.28
N GLU A 276 -27.89 -33.84 -22.08
CA GLU A 276 -27.18 -32.63 -21.67
C GLU A 276 -28.14 -31.45 -21.50
N ILE A 277 -28.01 -30.74 -20.37
CA ILE A 277 -28.70 -29.48 -20.10
C ILE A 277 -27.83 -28.32 -20.57
N SER A 278 -26.58 -28.29 -20.11
CA SER A 278 -25.61 -27.23 -20.46
C SER A 278 -24.19 -27.65 -20.10
N THR A 279 -23.22 -26.97 -20.73
CA THR A 279 -21.82 -26.97 -20.30
C THR A 279 -21.42 -25.52 -20.00
N GLN A 280 -20.91 -25.25 -18.80
CA GLN A 280 -20.58 -23.91 -18.32
C GLN A 280 -19.20 -23.87 -17.66
N ASP A 281 -18.57 -22.70 -17.64
CA ASP A 281 -17.30 -22.49 -16.92
C ASP A 281 -17.56 -21.61 -15.69
N PHE A 282 -17.35 -22.16 -14.50
CA PHE A 282 -17.51 -21.46 -13.23
C PHE A 282 -16.26 -20.67 -12.84
N ALA A 283 -15.23 -20.68 -13.69
CA ALA A 283 -14.01 -19.90 -13.61
C ALA A 283 -13.18 -20.11 -12.33
N GLN A 284 -13.43 -21.19 -11.57
CA GLN A 284 -12.70 -21.53 -10.35
C GLN A 284 -12.73 -20.40 -9.31
N THR A 285 -13.86 -19.69 -9.25
CA THR A 285 -14.09 -18.55 -8.34
C THR A 285 -15.01 -18.95 -7.19
N ASN A 286 -15.04 -18.11 -6.15
CA ASN A 286 -15.93 -18.32 -5.01
C ASN A 286 -17.34 -17.74 -5.22
N ASP A 287 -17.75 -17.54 -6.47
CA ASP A 287 -19.07 -17.04 -6.79
C ASP A 287 -20.10 -18.17 -6.83
N VAL A 288 -21.29 -17.88 -6.32
CA VAL A 288 -22.47 -18.73 -6.46
C VAL A 288 -22.87 -18.80 -7.94
N ARG A 289 -23.20 -19.98 -8.45
CA ARG A 289 -23.62 -20.16 -9.86
C ARG A 289 -25.05 -20.67 -9.95
N ASN A 290 -25.91 -19.95 -10.69
CA ASN A 290 -27.27 -20.38 -11.01
C ASN A 290 -27.29 -20.90 -12.46
N ILE A 291 -27.76 -22.14 -12.63
CA ILE A 291 -27.89 -22.79 -13.94
C ILE A 291 -29.38 -22.97 -14.20
N SER A 292 -29.94 -22.08 -15.03
CA SER A 292 -31.30 -22.24 -15.53
C SER A 292 -31.39 -23.34 -16.57
N PHE A 293 -32.40 -24.21 -16.45
CA PHE A 293 -32.65 -25.25 -17.43
C PHE A 293 -33.40 -24.67 -18.64
N PRO A 294 -33.12 -25.14 -19.87
CA PRO A 294 -33.81 -24.66 -21.07
C PRO A 294 -35.33 -24.88 -21.04
N SER A 295 -35.77 -25.94 -20.35
CA SER A 295 -37.16 -26.28 -20.10
C SER A 295 -37.27 -26.98 -18.75
N GLN A 296 -38.46 -26.93 -18.13
CA GLN A 296 -38.73 -27.68 -16.91
C GLN A 296 -38.59 -29.20 -17.16
N ILE A 297 -37.89 -29.89 -16.27
CA ILE A 297 -37.62 -31.34 -16.36
C ILE A 297 -38.17 -32.07 -15.13
N LYS A 298 -38.38 -33.38 -15.24
CA LYS A 298 -38.72 -34.27 -14.10
C LYS A 298 -37.67 -35.38 -14.01
N PRO A 299 -36.49 -35.08 -13.44
CA PRO A 299 -35.37 -36.00 -13.53
C PRO A 299 -35.48 -37.13 -12.51
N SER A 300 -35.00 -38.32 -12.86
CA SER A 300 -34.62 -39.33 -11.87
C SER A 300 -33.24 -39.04 -11.28
N SER A 301 -32.36 -38.41 -12.05
CA SER A 301 -31.09 -37.89 -11.55
C SER A 301 -30.58 -36.72 -12.37
N ILE A 302 -29.80 -35.85 -11.73
CA ILE A 302 -28.97 -34.83 -12.37
C ILE A 302 -27.50 -35.21 -12.15
N LYS A 303 -26.71 -35.19 -13.22
CA LYS A 303 -25.27 -35.46 -13.20
C LYS A 303 -24.50 -34.18 -13.54
N LEU A 304 -23.55 -33.83 -12.67
CA LEU A 304 -22.53 -32.82 -12.92
C LEU A 304 -21.21 -33.53 -13.19
N GLU A 305 -20.67 -33.35 -14.39
CA GLU A 305 -19.33 -33.77 -14.79
C GLU A 305 -18.40 -32.57 -14.68
N ILE A 306 -17.64 -32.52 -13.58
CA ILE A 306 -16.62 -31.50 -13.36
C ILE A 306 -15.42 -31.86 -14.22
N LEU A 307 -14.99 -30.97 -15.11
CA LEU A 307 -13.91 -31.21 -16.07
C LEU A 307 -12.57 -30.65 -15.57
N ASP A 308 -12.60 -29.61 -14.74
CA ASP A 308 -11.47 -29.08 -13.99
C ASP A 308 -11.94 -28.30 -12.74
N GLY A 309 -11.01 -28.04 -11.83
CA GLY A 309 -11.26 -27.28 -10.62
C GLY A 309 -9.96 -26.82 -9.95
N LYS A 310 -10.07 -25.82 -9.08
CA LYS A 310 -8.91 -25.16 -8.44
C LYS A 310 -8.10 -26.17 -7.62
N GLY A 311 -6.78 -26.11 -7.76
CA GLY A 311 -5.88 -27.03 -7.07
C GLY A 311 -5.98 -28.49 -7.57
N ASN A 312 -6.64 -28.72 -8.71
CA ASN A 312 -7.00 -30.05 -9.24
C ASN A 312 -7.97 -30.85 -8.35
N PHE A 313 -8.84 -30.16 -7.63
CA PHE A 313 -9.89 -30.77 -6.81
C PHE A 313 -11.28 -30.29 -7.27
N ALA A 314 -12.34 -30.91 -6.75
CA ALA A 314 -13.72 -30.43 -6.85
C ALA A 314 -14.35 -30.38 -5.45
N SER A 315 -15.02 -29.27 -5.12
CA SER A 315 -15.70 -29.06 -3.85
C SER A 315 -17.02 -28.32 -4.01
N VAL A 316 -17.99 -28.67 -3.18
CA VAL A 316 -19.33 -28.07 -3.17
C VAL A 316 -19.75 -27.91 -1.71
N ALA A 317 -19.99 -26.69 -1.25
CA ALA A 317 -20.59 -26.47 0.07
C ALA A 317 -22.05 -26.89 0.04
N GLU A 318 -22.80 -26.36 -0.94
CA GLU A 318 -24.22 -26.70 -1.10
C GLU A 318 -24.59 -26.68 -2.59
N MET A 319 -25.45 -27.61 -2.99
CA MET A 319 -26.07 -27.73 -4.30
C MET A 319 -27.58 -27.74 -4.11
N GLU A 320 -28.23 -26.66 -4.53
CA GLU A 320 -29.67 -26.51 -4.38
C GLU A 320 -30.38 -26.68 -5.72
N PHE A 321 -31.55 -27.31 -5.71
CA PHE A 321 -32.37 -27.54 -6.89
C PHE A 321 -33.75 -26.96 -6.66
N TYR A 322 -34.34 -26.37 -7.70
CA TYR A 322 -35.55 -25.57 -7.54
C TYR A 322 -36.58 -25.80 -8.63
N GLN A 323 -37.84 -25.78 -8.20
CA GLN A 323 -39.00 -25.60 -9.04
C GLN A 323 -39.45 -24.13 -8.99
N LYS A 324 -39.63 -23.51 -10.16
CA LYS A 324 -40.15 -22.14 -10.23
C LYS A 324 -41.59 -22.07 -9.72
N ASN A 325 -41.86 -21.08 -8.89
CA ASN A 325 -43.22 -20.78 -8.45
C ASN A 325 -44.04 -20.26 -9.64
N SER A 326 -45.25 -20.80 -9.80
CA SER A 326 -46.19 -20.37 -10.84
C SER A 326 -46.78 -18.99 -10.55
N ASN A 327 -46.84 -18.59 -9.28
CA ASN A 327 -47.22 -17.25 -8.85
C ASN A 327 -45.98 -16.35 -8.82
N LYS A 328 -45.96 -15.30 -9.65
CA LYS A 328 -44.83 -14.35 -9.74
C LYS A 328 -45.30 -12.92 -9.62
N PHE A 329 -44.43 -12.08 -9.08
CA PHE A 329 -44.62 -10.64 -9.10
C PHE A 329 -44.59 -10.14 -10.54
N ASP A 330 -45.69 -9.55 -11.00
CA ASP A 330 -45.84 -9.03 -12.36
C ASP A 330 -45.71 -7.50 -12.36
N GLN A 331 -44.52 -7.03 -12.72
CA GLN A 331 -44.20 -5.60 -12.77
C GLN A 331 -45.14 -4.82 -13.70
N LYS A 332 -45.61 -5.44 -14.79
CA LYS A 332 -46.42 -4.77 -15.82
C LYS A 332 -47.78 -4.31 -15.30
N LYS A 333 -48.31 -4.98 -14.26
CA LYS A 333 -49.57 -4.59 -13.59
C LYS A 333 -49.50 -3.20 -12.97
N TYR A 334 -48.30 -2.69 -12.69
CA TYR A 334 -48.08 -1.41 -12.03
C TYR A 334 -47.55 -0.33 -12.97
N SER A 335 -47.65 -0.54 -14.29
CA SER A 335 -47.23 0.43 -15.32
C SER A 335 -48.03 1.74 -15.32
N THR A 336 -49.20 1.78 -14.69
CA THR A 336 -49.95 3.03 -14.45
C THR A 336 -49.48 3.77 -13.20
N ILE A 337 -48.77 3.09 -12.29
CA ILE A 337 -48.24 3.67 -11.04
C ILE A 337 -46.80 4.15 -11.24
N PHE A 338 -45.94 3.29 -11.78
CA PHE A 338 -44.53 3.59 -12.01
C PHE A 338 -44.25 3.91 -13.47
N LYS A 339 -43.33 4.84 -13.69
CA LYS A 339 -42.95 5.36 -15.01
C LYS A 339 -41.99 4.45 -15.78
N ASP A 340 -41.25 3.61 -15.05
CA ASP A 340 -40.20 2.76 -15.59
C ASP A 340 -40.21 1.37 -14.94
N ASP A 341 -39.57 0.41 -15.60
CA ASP A 341 -39.46 -0.98 -15.12
C ASP A 341 -38.49 -1.14 -13.93
N LEU A 342 -37.77 -0.08 -13.55
CA LEU A 342 -36.95 -0.04 -12.33
C LEU A 342 -37.77 0.39 -11.11
N PHE A 343 -39.02 0.81 -11.30
CA PHE A 343 -39.88 1.39 -10.27
C PHE A 343 -39.20 2.58 -9.56
N SER A 344 -38.48 3.40 -10.34
CA SER A 344 -37.64 4.49 -9.83
C SER A 344 -38.38 5.83 -9.69
N GLU A 345 -39.57 5.94 -10.31
CA GLU A 345 -40.35 7.16 -10.40
C GLU A 345 -41.84 6.85 -10.57
N LEU A 346 -42.69 7.71 -10.02
CA LEU A 346 -44.14 7.65 -10.23
C LEU A 346 -44.54 8.26 -11.57
N ASN A 347 -45.62 7.75 -12.17
CA ASN A 347 -46.24 8.40 -13.32
C ASN A 347 -46.86 9.76 -12.95
N SER A 348 -46.91 10.65 -13.93
CA SER A 348 -47.62 11.92 -13.81
C SER A 348 -49.10 11.68 -13.52
N GLY A 349 -49.59 12.16 -12.36
CA GLY A 349 -50.98 12.03 -11.94
C GLY A 349 -51.22 11.03 -10.80
N VAL A 350 -50.22 10.23 -10.42
CA VAL A 350 -50.30 9.41 -9.20
C VAL A 350 -50.34 10.32 -7.98
N ASN A 351 -51.39 10.17 -7.18
CA ASN A 351 -51.64 10.97 -5.97
C ASN A 351 -52.00 10.05 -4.78
N GLN A 352 -52.20 10.64 -3.60
CA GLN A 352 -52.52 9.89 -2.38
C GLN A 352 -53.72 8.94 -2.56
N GLN A 353 -54.79 9.40 -3.24
CA GLN A 353 -55.98 8.58 -3.49
C GLN A 353 -55.66 7.34 -4.36
N THR A 354 -54.80 7.50 -5.36
CA THR A 354 -54.34 6.40 -6.21
C THR A 354 -53.55 5.37 -5.40
N ILE A 355 -52.66 5.84 -4.52
CA ILE A 355 -51.82 4.98 -3.67
C ILE A 355 -52.66 4.27 -2.60
N ASP A 356 -53.63 4.96 -2.00
CA ASP A 356 -54.53 4.39 -1.00
C ASP A 356 -55.34 3.23 -1.58
N GLY A 357 -55.73 3.33 -2.86
CA GLY A 357 -56.44 2.30 -3.61
C GLY A 357 -55.62 1.04 -3.93
N ILE A 358 -54.30 1.05 -3.73
CA ILE A 358 -53.45 -0.14 -3.88
C ILE A 358 -53.70 -1.07 -2.70
N THR A 359 -54.52 -2.10 -2.87
CA THR A 359 -54.85 -3.08 -1.81
C THR A 359 -54.15 -4.42 -1.97
N THR A 360 -53.60 -4.70 -3.16
CA THR A 360 -53.10 -6.03 -3.52
C THR A 360 -51.61 -6.23 -3.27
N SER A 361 -50.83 -5.15 -3.14
CA SER A 361 -49.38 -5.22 -2.86
C SER A 361 -48.95 -4.14 -1.85
N PRO A 362 -48.69 -4.53 -0.59
CA PRO A 362 -48.08 -3.64 0.40
C PRO A 362 -46.72 -3.09 -0.04
N PHE A 363 -45.93 -3.86 -0.81
CA PHE A 363 -44.66 -3.39 -1.37
C PHE A 363 -44.87 -2.20 -2.31
N VAL A 364 -45.72 -2.36 -3.33
CA VAL A 364 -45.99 -1.30 -4.31
C VAL A 364 -46.59 -0.08 -3.63
N LYS A 365 -47.54 -0.28 -2.70
CA LYS A 365 -48.13 0.83 -1.93
C LYS A 365 -47.08 1.60 -1.14
N SER A 366 -46.22 0.91 -0.39
CA SER A 366 -45.21 1.56 0.46
C SER A 366 -44.10 2.24 -0.35
N LEU A 367 -43.64 1.64 -1.45
CA LEU A 367 -42.69 2.27 -2.37
C LEU A 367 -43.30 3.51 -3.04
N ALA A 368 -44.52 3.40 -3.56
CA ALA A 368 -45.20 4.53 -4.19
C ALA A 368 -45.41 5.67 -3.20
N GLN A 369 -45.82 5.36 -1.95
CA GLN A 369 -45.96 6.37 -0.90
C GLN A 369 -44.61 7.06 -0.62
N CYS A 370 -43.53 6.29 -0.54
CA CYS A 370 -42.21 6.86 -0.26
C CYS A 370 -41.74 7.83 -1.35
N LEU A 371 -42.00 7.49 -2.61
CA LEU A 371 -41.71 8.35 -3.76
C LEU A 371 -42.60 9.60 -3.75
N LEU A 372 -43.90 9.46 -3.45
CA LEU A 372 -44.83 10.61 -3.36
C LEU A 372 -44.41 11.59 -2.26
N ASP A 373 -43.96 11.07 -1.12
CA ASP A 373 -43.49 11.84 0.02
C ASP A 373 -42.12 12.50 -0.20
N ASN A 374 -41.44 12.22 -1.32
CA ASN A 374 -40.04 12.61 -1.59
C ASN A 374 -39.05 12.17 -0.50
N LYS A 375 -39.33 11.05 0.17
CA LYS A 375 -38.45 10.45 1.19
C LYS A 375 -37.56 9.33 0.63
N TYR A 376 -37.80 8.93 -0.62
CA TYR A 376 -36.99 7.94 -1.30
C TYR A 376 -35.65 8.54 -1.74
N LYS A 377 -34.54 8.00 -1.24
CA LYS A 377 -33.17 8.44 -1.59
C LYS A 377 -32.76 7.98 -2.99
N LYS A 378 -33.47 8.48 -4.02
CA LYS A 378 -33.35 8.01 -5.41
C LYS A 378 -31.91 8.00 -5.92
N ILE A 379 -31.14 9.06 -5.65
CA ILE A 379 -29.76 9.19 -6.14
C ILE A 379 -28.80 8.15 -5.54
N ASP A 380 -29.09 7.63 -4.34
CA ASP A 380 -28.28 6.61 -3.70
C ASP A 380 -28.71 5.19 -4.10
N ARG A 381 -29.98 5.03 -4.55
CA ARG A 381 -30.60 3.73 -4.82
C ARG A 381 -30.64 3.35 -6.30
N VAL A 382 -30.70 4.35 -7.17
CA VAL A 382 -30.86 4.18 -8.61
C VAL A 382 -29.57 4.57 -9.32
N ASN A 383 -28.80 3.57 -9.73
CA ASN A 383 -27.45 3.75 -10.24
C ASN A 383 -27.17 2.91 -11.49
N GLU A 384 -26.14 3.31 -12.22
CA GLU A 384 -25.57 2.54 -13.31
C GLU A 384 -24.23 1.94 -12.92
N HIS A 385 -23.98 0.69 -13.29
CA HIS A 385 -22.75 -0.02 -12.99
C HIS A 385 -22.11 -0.54 -14.27
N LYS A 386 -20.81 -0.28 -14.44
CA LYS A 386 -20.04 -0.72 -15.61
C LYS A 386 -19.40 -2.07 -15.38
N ALA A 387 -19.10 -2.76 -16.49
CA ALA A 387 -18.28 -3.96 -16.47
C ALA A 387 -16.81 -3.62 -16.25
N TYR A 388 -16.10 -4.47 -15.51
CA TYR A 388 -14.65 -4.40 -15.34
C TYR A 388 -13.97 -5.68 -15.86
N LYS A 389 -12.72 -5.57 -16.28
CA LYS A 389 -11.93 -6.75 -16.69
C LYS A 389 -11.78 -7.72 -15.51
N THR A 390 -11.80 -9.03 -15.77
CA THR A 390 -11.68 -10.01 -14.68
C THR A 390 -10.32 -9.89 -13.99
N ILE A 391 -10.29 -10.07 -12.66
CA ILE A 391 -9.05 -10.02 -11.88
C ILE A 391 -8.07 -11.10 -12.37
N ALA A 392 -8.56 -12.29 -12.70
CA ALA A 392 -7.73 -13.37 -13.23
C ALA A 392 -7.01 -12.97 -14.53
N SER A 393 -7.70 -12.28 -15.43
CA SER A 393 -7.11 -11.79 -16.68
C SER A 393 -6.10 -10.66 -16.45
N ILE A 394 -6.37 -9.73 -15.52
CA ILE A 394 -5.41 -8.70 -15.09
C ILE A 394 -4.14 -9.34 -14.53
N ASN A 395 -4.28 -10.28 -13.60
CA ASN A 395 -3.14 -10.98 -12.98
C ASN A 395 -2.31 -11.73 -14.03
N LYS A 396 -2.96 -12.41 -14.97
CA LYS A 396 -2.29 -13.17 -16.03
C LYS A 396 -1.54 -12.26 -16.99
N GLU A 397 -2.16 -11.16 -17.42
CA GLU A 397 -1.58 -10.24 -18.40
C GLU A 397 -0.41 -9.45 -17.84
N TYR A 398 -0.54 -8.98 -16.59
CA TYR A 398 0.45 -8.08 -16.00
C TYR A 398 1.37 -8.75 -14.97
N LYS A 399 1.13 -10.03 -14.65
CA LYS A 399 1.87 -10.82 -13.65
C LYS A 399 1.87 -10.18 -12.26
N ILE A 400 0.77 -9.55 -11.87
CA ILE A 400 0.56 -8.84 -10.59
C ILE A 400 -0.44 -9.57 -9.70
N GLY A 401 -0.59 -9.10 -8.46
CA GLY A 401 -1.58 -9.59 -7.50
C GLY A 401 -3.00 -9.10 -7.78
N ASN A 402 -3.95 -9.56 -6.97
CA ASN A 402 -5.36 -9.24 -7.14
C ASN A 402 -5.64 -7.74 -6.94
N TYR A 403 -6.30 -7.15 -7.93
CA TYR A 403 -6.90 -5.81 -7.85
C TYR A 403 -8.29 -5.88 -7.20
N ASN A 404 -8.95 -4.73 -7.08
CA ASN A 404 -10.22 -4.56 -6.36
C ASN A 404 -11.36 -5.45 -6.90
N ALA A 405 -11.92 -6.27 -6.01
CA ALA A 405 -13.09 -7.13 -6.26
C ALA A 405 -14.45 -6.47 -5.93
N TYR A 406 -14.44 -5.19 -5.56
CA TYR A 406 -15.57 -4.40 -5.06
C TYR A 406 -15.71 -3.06 -5.82
N GLU A 407 -15.45 -3.05 -7.13
CA GLU A 407 -15.40 -1.81 -7.95
C GLU A 407 -16.70 -0.99 -8.00
N ASN A 408 -17.84 -1.66 -7.82
CA ASN A 408 -19.17 -1.06 -7.96
C ASN A 408 -19.90 -1.04 -6.59
N PRO A 409 -19.50 -0.19 -5.63
CA PRO A 409 -20.21 -0.10 -4.36
C PRO A 409 -21.63 0.46 -4.57
N THR A 410 -22.60 -0.12 -3.86
CA THR A 410 -23.99 0.36 -3.88
C THR A 410 -24.23 1.45 -2.83
N GLY A 411 -23.39 1.52 -1.79
CA GLY A 411 -23.62 2.37 -0.61
C GLY A 411 -24.80 1.90 0.25
N ILE A 412 -25.32 0.69 0.02
CA ILE A 412 -26.47 0.16 0.75
C ILE A 412 -26.02 -0.99 1.64
N VAL A 413 -26.52 -0.95 2.88
CA VAL A 413 -26.27 -1.96 3.89
C VAL A 413 -27.44 -2.91 3.92
N PHE A 414 -27.11 -4.19 3.90
CA PHE A 414 -28.04 -5.30 4.00
C PHE A 414 -27.94 -5.93 5.38
N SER A 415 -29.07 -6.46 5.85
CA SER A 415 -29.15 -7.16 7.11
C SER A 415 -29.54 -8.61 6.86
N GLU A 416 -28.86 -9.52 7.55
CA GLU A 416 -29.13 -10.95 7.52
C GLU A 416 -30.62 -11.23 7.82
N LYS A 417 -31.18 -12.27 7.19
CA LYS A 417 -32.57 -12.73 7.36
C LYS A 417 -33.63 -11.72 6.92
N THR A 418 -33.24 -10.68 6.19
CA THR A 418 -34.18 -9.77 5.53
C THR A 418 -34.35 -10.13 4.06
N THR A 419 -35.52 -9.82 3.49
CA THR A 419 -35.74 -9.91 2.05
C THR A 419 -35.38 -8.59 1.41
N SER A 420 -34.33 -8.61 0.60
CA SER A 420 -33.89 -7.51 -0.22
C SER A 420 -34.55 -7.55 -1.60
N VAL A 421 -35.08 -6.43 -2.07
CA VAL A 421 -35.72 -6.29 -3.38
C VAL A 421 -34.95 -5.27 -4.20
N MET A 422 -34.62 -5.64 -5.43
CA MET A 422 -34.03 -4.73 -6.41
C MET A 422 -34.51 -5.02 -7.82
N PHE A 423 -34.51 -3.99 -8.64
CA PHE A 423 -34.80 -4.08 -10.06
C PHE A 423 -33.51 -3.88 -10.85
N VAL A 424 -33.29 -4.72 -11.85
CA VAL A 424 -32.07 -4.70 -12.67
C VAL A 424 -32.47 -4.67 -14.14
N SER A 425 -31.76 -3.90 -14.96
CA SER A 425 -31.95 -3.90 -16.41
C SER A 425 -30.62 -3.81 -17.15
N GLY A 426 -30.59 -4.37 -18.36
CA GLY A 426 -29.47 -4.26 -19.27
C GLY A 426 -28.36 -5.31 -19.10
N ILE A 427 -28.55 -6.35 -18.27
CA ILE A 427 -27.60 -7.48 -18.21
C ILE A 427 -27.57 -8.15 -19.59
N PRO A 428 -26.42 -8.18 -20.29
CA PRO A 428 -26.30 -8.81 -21.61
C PRO A 428 -26.47 -10.33 -21.53
N SER A 429 -26.92 -10.94 -22.63
CA SER A 429 -27.01 -12.41 -22.70
C SER A 429 -25.62 -13.03 -22.59
N GLY A 430 -25.48 -14.05 -21.73
CA GLY A 430 -24.22 -14.76 -21.48
C GLY A 430 -23.33 -14.14 -20.40
N GLU A 431 -23.62 -12.92 -19.96
CA GLU A 431 -22.88 -12.27 -18.87
C GLU A 431 -23.49 -12.61 -17.50
N SER A 432 -22.63 -12.71 -16.48
CA SER A 432 -23.03 -12.98 -15.10
C SER A 432 -22.80 -11.76 -14.22
N VAL A 433 -23.82 -11.38 -13.46
CA VAL A 433 -23.79 -10.24 -12.55
C VAL A 433 -24.30 -10.67 -11.18
N TYR A 434 -23.66 -10.20 -10.13
CA TYR A 434 -24.02 -10.53 -8.75
C TYR A 434 -24.19 -9.28 -7.90
N LEU A 435 -25.11 -9.32 -6.95
CA LEU A 435 -24.99 -8.54 -5.73
C LEU A 435 -24.03 -9.29 -4.82
N ARG A 436 -22.91 -8.68 -4.45
CA ARG A 436 -21.96 -9.21 -3.47
C ARG A 436 -22.10 -8.43 -2.17
N VAL A 437 -22.32 -9.08 -1.04
CA VAL A 437 -22.50 -8.44 0.28
C VAL A 437 -21.36 -8.85 1.19
N ARG A 438 -20.62 -7.87 1.71
CA ARG A 438 -19.46 -8.09 2.58
C ARG A 438 -19.60 -7.41 3.94
N ASP A 439 -19.49 -8.18 5.02
CA ASP A 439 -19.55 -7.68 6.40
C ASP A 439 -18.19 -7.19 6.90
N SER A 440 -17.71 -6.08 6.37
CA SER A 440 -16.40 -5.52 6.72
C SER A 440 -16.34 -4.95 8.16
N ALA A 441 -17.49 -4.74 8.82
CA ALA A 441 -17.56 -4.34 10.21
C ALA A 441 -17.30 -5.49 11.19
N ASN A 442 -17.59 -6.73 10.79
CA ASN A 442 -17.32 -7.92 11.59
C ASN A 442 -15.92 -8.46 11.29
N GLU A 443 -14.90 -7.70 11.69
CA GLU A 443 -13.48 -8.01 11.41
C GLU A 443 -13.08 -9.41 11.92
N ALA A 444 -13.71 -9.91 12.99
CA ALA A 444 -13.45 -11.24 13.54
C ALA A 444 -13.84 -12.37 12.59
N ASN A 445 -15.00 -12.26 11.94
CA ASN A 445 -15.59 -13.27 11.08
C ASN A 445 -16.23 -12.61 9.86
N VAL A 446 -15.38 -12.11 8.96
CA VAL A 446 -15.85 -11.39 7.77
C VAL A 446 -16.58 -12.36 6.85
N THR A 447 -17.85 -12.10 6.61
CA THR A 447 -18.67 -12.84 5.64
C THR A 447 -18.71 -12.10 4.32
N ASP A 448 -18.73 -12.84 3.22
CA ASP A 448 -18.70 -12.29 1.86
C ASP A 448 -19.43 -13.22 0.90
N ILE A 449 -20.64 -12.84 0.49
CA ILE A 449 -21.56 -13.71 -0.25
C ILE A 449 -22.03 -13.01 -1.52
N SER A 450 -21.94 -13.73 -2.65
CA SER A 450 -22.47 -13.32 -3.95
C SER A 450 -23.87 -13.91 -4.20
N TYR A 451 -24.80 -13.08 -4.68
CA TYR A 451 -26.17 -13.43 -5.06
C TYR A 451 -26.37 -13.14 -6.56
N PRO A 452 -26.73 -14.14 -7.38
CA PRO A 452 -26.91 -13.93 -8.82
C PRO A 452 -28.07 -12.97 -9.10
N LEU A 453 -27.86 -12.06 -10.05
CA LEU A 453 -28.87 -11.10 -10.50
C LEU A 453 -29.34 -11.43 -11.92
N THR A 454 -30.60 -11.13 -12.19
CA THR A 454 -31.24 -11.25 -13.51
C THR A 454 -31.96 -9.96 -13.88
N ASN A 455 -32.22 -9.73 -15.17
CA ASN A 455 -33.03 -8.60 -15.60
C ASN A 455 -34.46 -8.72 -15.04
N GLY A 456 -35.03 -7.59 -14.59
CA GLY A 456 -36.32 -7.51 -13.90
C GLY A 456 -36.15 -7.45 -12.38
N ILE A 457 -37.15 -7.95 -11.65
CA ILE A 457 -37.17 -7.99 -10.19
C ILE A 457 -36.31 -9.13 -9.63
N ASN A 458 -35.53 -8.82 -8.60
CA ASN A 458 -34.76 -9.75 -7.80
C ASN A 458 -35.18 -9.57 -6.34
N ALA A 459 -35.81 -10.60 -5.77
CA ALA A 459 -36.17 -10.66 -4.35
C ALA A 459 -35.29 -11.72 -3.67
N ILE A 460 -34.32 -11.26 -2.89
CA ILE A 460 -33.21 -12.06 -2.38
C ILE A 460 -33.29 -12.09 -0.86
N GLU A 461 -33.25 -13.28 -0.28
CA GLU A 461 -33.07 -13.44 1.16
C GLU A 461 -31.59 -13.26 1.53
N MET A 462 -31.30 -12.25 2.34
CA MET A 462 -29.93 -11.94 2.76
C MET A 462 -29.43 -12.98 3.76
N LYS A 463 -28.30 -13.60 3.44
CA LYS A 463 -27.61 -14.61 4.26
C LYS A 463 -26.52 -14.03 5.15
N ASN A 464 -26.17 -12.76 4.97
CA ASN A 464 -25.23 -12.04 5.81
C ASN A 464 -25.56 -10.55 5.91
N ASN A 465 -24.94 -9.88 6.87
CA ASN A 465 -24.95 -8.42 6.98
C ASN A 465 -23.88 -7.81 6.06
N GLY A 466 -23.95 -6.50 5.83
CA GLY A 466 -22.80 -5.74 5.31
C GLY A 466 -23.14 -4.83 4.14
N LEU A 467 -22.10 -4.24 3.56
CA LEU A 467 -22.20 -3.36 2.39
C LEU A 467 -22.36 -4.20 1.11
N GLY A 468 -23.23 -3.75 0.22
CA GLY A 468 -23.43 -4.38 -1.09
C GLY A 468 -22.62 -3.76 -2.21
N TYR A 469 -22.17 -4.61 -3.14
CA TYR A 469 -21.39 -4.27 -4.32
C TYR A 469 -21.97 -5.02 -5.53
N ILE A 470 -21.91 -4.42 -6.72
CA ILE A 470 -22.33 -5.09 -7.95
C ILE A 470 -21.11 -5.73 -8.62
N SER A 471 -20.95 -7.03 -8.43
CA SER A 471 -19.90 -7.80 -9.10
C SER A 471 -20.28 -7.98 -10.57
N TYR A 472 -19.70 -7.14 -11.42
CA TYR A 472 -19.87 -7.17 -12.87
C TYR A 472 -18.49 -7.17 -13.53
N TYR A 473 -17.89 -8.36 -13.61
CA TYR A 473 -16.56 -8.57 -14.17
C TYR A 473 -16.64 -9.50 -15.39
N SER A 474 -16.04 -9.07 -16.50
CA SER A 474 -16.04 -9.82 -17.76
C SER A 474 -14.83 -9.46 -18.61
N ASP A 475 -14.37 -10.43 -19.41
CA ASP A 475 -13.32 -10.22 -20.42
C ASP A 475 -13.90 -9.95 -21.81
N SER A 476 -15.24 -9.93 -21.94
CA SER A 476 -15.93 -9.44 -23.13
C SER A 476 -15.68 -7.95 -23.33
N ASN A 477 -15.43 -7.56 -24.58
CA ASN A 477 -15.18 -6.15 -24.93
C ASN A 477 -16.49 -5.35 -25.04
N ASN A 478 -16.46 -4.07 -24.67
CA ASN A 478 -17.51 -3.08 -24.92
C ASN A 478 -18.90 -3.45 -24.34
N LEU A 479 -18.95 -4.04 -23.16
CA LEU A 479 -20.22 -4.34 -22.49
C LEU A 479 -20.94 -3.05 -22.03
N PRO A 480 -22.28 -2.99 -22.12
CA PRO A 480 -23.04 -1.84 -21.64
C PRO A 480 -23.05 -1.78 -20.11
N ASN A 481 -23.25 -0.56 -19.58
CA ASN A 481 -23.62 -0.38 -18.18
C ASN A 481 -24.98 -1.02 -17.91
N ILE A 482 -25.13 -1.61 -16.73
CA ILE A 482 -26.41 -2.11 -16.22
C ILE A 482 -27.02 -1.07 -15.29
N LYS A 483 -28.36 -1.01 -15.24
CA LYS A 483 -29.09 -0.08 -14.37
C LYS A 483 -29.76 -0.83 -13.25
N LEU A 484 -29.67 -0.29 -12.04
CA LEU A 484 -30.26 -0.90 -10.86
C LEU A 484 -31.10 0.11 -10.10
N ASN A 485 -32.17 -0.39 -9.47
CA ASN A 485 -32.83 0.26 -8.37
C ASN A 485 -32.85 -0.68 -7.16
N VAL A 486 -32.03 -0.40 -6.15
CA VAL A 486 -31.99 -1.19 -4.91
C VAL A 486 -32.99 -0.60 -3.93
N VAL A 487 -34.15 -1.27 -3.81
CA VAL A 487 -35.34 -0.70 -3.17
C VAL A 487 -35.30 -0.81 -1.65
N SER A 488 -34.73 -1.89 -1.13
CA SER A 488 -34.63 -2.18 0.30
C SER A 488 -33.19 -2.00 0.83
N GLY A 489 -32.96 -2.33 2.10
CA GLY A 489 -31.69 -2.04 2.79
C GLY A 489 -31.63 -0.59 3.25
N ILE A 490 -30.53 -0.21 3.90
CA ILE A 490 -30.36 1.13 4.47
C ILE A 490 -29.23 1.84 3.74
N VAL A 491 -29.47 3.08 3.29
CA VAL A 491 -28.43 3.88 2.62
C VAL A 491 -27.37 4.33 3.63
N ASN A 492 -26.15 3.79 3.48
CA ASN A 492 -24.92 4.25 4.13
C ASN A 492 -24.23 5.34 3.30
N GLY A 493 -24.29 5.20 1.97
CA GLY A 493 -23.71 6.07 0.95
C GLY A 493 -22.27 5.75 0.58
N VAL A 494 -21.82 6.33 -0.53
CA VAL A 494 -20.47 6.18 -1.12
C VAL A 494 -19.90 7.55 -1.39
N TYR A 495 -18.64 7.78 -1.03
CA TYR A 495 -17.90 8.91 -1.57
C TYR A 495 -17.29 8.53 -2.92
N ASN A 496 -17.59 9.33 -3.94
CA ASN A 496 -17.03 9.17 -5.26
C ASN A 496 -16.48 10.53 -5.73
N THR A 497 -15.19 10.56 -6.05
CA THR A 497 -14.46 11.76 -6.50
C THR A 497 -15.15 12.49 -7.66
N TYR A 498 -15.89 11.79 -8.52
CA TYR A 498 -16.55 12.38 -9.69
C TYR A 498 -17.88 13.10 -9.37
N SER A 499 -18.55 12.74 -8.27
CA SER A 499 -19.98 13.07 -8.11
C SER A 499 -20.40 13.46 -6.69
N THR A 500 -19.62 13.14 -5.66
CA THR A 500 -20.05 13.39 -4.28
C THR A 500 -19.74 14.82 -3.85
N THR A 501 -20.78 15.62 -3.67
CA THR A 501 -20.70 16.97 -3.08
C THR A 501 -20.28 16.95 -1.61
N ALA A 502 -19.77 18.07 -1.10
CA ALA A 502 -19.37 18.21 0.30
C ALA A 502 -20.56 18.04 1.27
N GLU A 503 -21.74 18.53 0.89
CA GLU A 503 -22.97 18.38 1.66
C GLU A 503 -23.37 16.90 1.75
N LYS A 504 -23.32 16.19 0.62
CA LYS A 504 -23.61 14.75 0.59
C LYS A 504 -22.57 13.97 1.39
N TRP A 505 -21.29 14.33 1.29
CA TRP A 505 -20.25 13.68 2.09
C TRP A 505 -20.52 13.81 3.59
N LYS A 506 -20.92 14.99 4.08
CA LYS A 506 -21.27 15.17 5.49
C LYS A 506 -22.41 14.23 5.92
N GLU A 507 -23.45 14.07 5.09
CA GLU A 507 -24.53 13.11 5.34
C GLU A 507 -24.00 11.66 5.43
N ILE A 508 -23.09 11.28 4.53
CA ILE A 508 -22.50 9.93 4.46
C ILE A 508 -21.64 9.65 5.68
N VAL A 509 -20.70 10.55 5.98
CA VAL A 509 -19.71 10.32 7.03
C VAL A 509 -20.36 10.39 8.40
N GLU A 510 -21.33 11.29 8.63
CA GLU A 510 -21.97 11.47 9.94
C GLU A 510 -23.05 10.42 10.25
N ASN A 511 -23.64 9.76 9.24
CA ASN A 511 -24.67 8.77 9.52
C ASN A 511 -24.10 7.56 10.28
N ASN A 512 -24.92 7.01 11.19
CA ASN A 512 -24.57 5.87 12.04
C ASN A 512 -25.15 4.55 11.47
N VAL A 513 -25.23 4.41 10.15
CA VAL A 513 -25.80 3.21 9.50
C VAL A 513 -24.82 2.04 9.53
N TYR A 514 -23.55 2.29 9.22
CA TYR A 514 -22.49 1.28 9.22
C TYR A 514 -21.16 1.91 9.64
N SER A 515 -20.28 1.12 10.27
CA SER A 515 -19.00 1.61 10.79
C SER A 515 -17.96 1.87 9.69
N LYS A 516 -18.08 1.21 8.53
CA LYS A 516 -17.20 1.38 7.37
C LYS A 516 -17.87 2.25 6.28
N VAL A 517 -17.06 2.85 5.43
CA VAL A 517 -17.50 3.63 4.26
C VAL A 517 -16.58 3.41 3.07
N ASP A 518 -17.18 3.40 1.87
CA ASP A 518 -16.48 3.37 0.59
C ASP A 518 -16.06 4.78 0.16
N ILE A 519 -14.78 4.94 -0.17
CA ILE A 519 -14.19 6.17 -0.76
C ILE A 519 -13.51 5.78 -2.07
N VAL A 520 -14.12 6.15 -3.19
CA VAL A 520 -13.70 5.76 -4.55
C VAL A 520 -12.95 6.89 -5.24
N GLY A 521 -11.67 6.65 -5.52
CA GLY A 521 -10.77 7.52 -6.30
C GLY A 521 -10.69 7.16 -7.77
N TYR A 522 -9.61 7.62 -8.41
CA TYR A 522 -9.26 7.29 -9.79
C TYR A 522 -8.58 5.92 -9.90
N TYR A 523 -7.60 5.66 -9.04
CA TYR A 523 -6.73 4.49 -9.04
C TYR A 523 -6.88 3.63 -7.78
N THR A 524 -7.43 4.17 -6.70
CA THR A 524 -7.61 3.51 -5.40
C THR A 524 -9.07 3.50 -4.94
N HIS A 525 -9.48 2.43 -4.27
CA HIS A 525 -10.73 2.32 -3.54
C HIS A 525 -10.45 2.02 -2.07
N LEU A 526 -11.01 2.81 -1.15
CA LEU A 526 -10.87 2.59 0.29
C LEU A 526 -12.17 2.04 0.88
N ILE A 527 -12.07 0.94 1.65
CA ILE A 527 -13.11 0.51 2.60
C ILE A 527 -12.58 0.81 4.00
N ILE A 528 -12.98 1.94 4.57
CA ILE A 528 -12.32 2.52 5.75
C ILE A 528 -13.29 2.82 6.89
N ASP A 529 -12.83 2.75 8.13
CA ASP A 529 -13.62 3.11 9.31
C ASP A 529 -14.04 4.59 9.29
N LYS A 530 -15.33 4.83 9.54
CA LYS A 530 -15.88 6.18 9.67
C LYS A 530 -15.29 6.93 10.85
N THR A 531 -14.89 6.27 11.93
CA THR A 531 -14.33 6.92 13.12
C THR A 531 -13.08 7.77 12.80
N PRO A 532 -11.99 7.19 12.26
CA PRO A 532 -10.82 7.98 11.86
C PRO A 532 -11.09 8.90 10.65
N VAL A 533 -12.06 8.57 9.79
CA VAL A 533 -12.43 9.46 8.68
C VAL A 533 -13.17 10.71 9.18
N LYS A 534 -14.09 10.59 10.15
CA LYS A 534 -14.72 11.74 10.84
C LYS A 534 -13.65 12.60 11.51
N LEU A 535 -12.63 11.97 12.09
CA LEU A 535 -11.54 12.66 12.76
C LEU A 535 -10.75 13.58 11.83
N TYR A 536 -10.35 13.10 10.65
CA TYR A 536 -9.44 13.86 9.78
C TYR A 536 -10.11 14.50 8.56
N ASN A 537 -11.28 14.02 8.14
CA ASN A 537 -11.87 14.32 6.83
C ASN A 537 -13.39 14.60 6.88
N VAL A 538 -13.93 15.07 8.01
CA VAL A 538 -15.39 15.33 8.14
C VAL A 538 -15.96 16.26 7.05
N ASN A 539 -15.17 17.21 6.55
CA ASN A 539 -15.63 18.17 5.55
C ASN A 539 -15.46 17.67 4.11
N SER A 540 -14.43 16.87 3.85
CA SER A 540 -14.17 16.25 2.55
C SER A 540 -13.04 15.22 2.69
N PRO A 541 -13.14 14.04 2.06
CA PRO A 541 -12.06 13.07 1.98
C PRO A 541 -11.22 13.23 0.70
N GLN A 542 -11.45 14.26 -0.13
CA GLN A 542 -10.76 14.42 -1.41
C GLN A 542 -9.24 14.40 -1.26
N ALA A 543 -8.69 15.20 -0.32
CA ALA A 543 -7.26 15.25 -0.08
C ALA A 543 -6.68 13.91 0.42
N LEU A 544 -7.50 13.07 1.07
CA LEU A 544 -7.10 11.74 1.49
C LEU A 544 -6.99 10.83 0.27
N ILE A 545 -8.06 10.72 -0.51
CA ILE A 545 -8.10 9.82 -1.67
C ILE A 545 -7.11 10.25 -2.77
N ASP A 546 -6.91 11.55 -2.98
CA ASP A 546 -5.92 12.07 -3.93
C ASP A 546 -4.50 11.60 -3.59
N LYS A 547 -4.17 11.50 -2.29
CA LYS A 547 -2.85 11.05 -1.86
C LYS A 547 -2.67 9.55 -2.07
N TYR A 548 -3.71 8.75 -1.88
CA TYR A 548 -3.72 7.31 -2.23
C TYR A 548 -3.64 7.09 -3.74
N ASP A 549 -4.38 7.90 -4.51
CA ASP A 549 -4.36 7.86 -5.98
C ASP A 549 -2.97 8.26 -6.51
N ALA A 550 -2.35 9.32 -5.98
CA ALA A 550 -0.99 9.72 -6.36
C ALA A 550 0.05 8.63 -6.07
N ILE A 551 -0.08 7.91 -4.94
CA ILE A 551 0.76 6.74 -4.64
C ILE A 551 0.56 5.67 -5.71
N THR A 552 -0.68 5.22 -5.91
CA THR A 552 -1.00 4.13 -6.85
C THR A 552 -0.64 4.46 -8.29
N LYS A 553 -0.92 5.70 -8.73
CA LYS A 553 -0.54 6.21 -10.05
C LYS A 553 0.97 6.19 -10.22
N SER A 554 1.73 6.59 -9.21
CA SER A 554 3.19 6.57 -9.30
C SER A 554 3.77 5.16 -9.47
N GLU A 555 3.13 4.14 -8.89
CA GLU A 555 3.53 2.74 -9.13
C GLU A 555 3.26 2.33 -10.59
N ARG A 556 2.07 2.66 -11.10
CA ARG A 556 1.69 2.39 -12.50
C ARG A 556 2.60 3.13 -13.49
N GLU A 557 3.01 4.35 -13.17
CA GLU A 557 3.98 5.13 -13.95
C GLU A 557 5.33 4.44 -14.01
N LEU A 558 5.88 4.06 -12.84
CA LEU A 558 7.13 3.30 -12.76
C LEU A 558 7.05 1.98 -13.54
N MET A 559 5.90 1.30 -13.51
CA MET A 559 5.67 0.06 -14.25
C MET A 559 5.45 0.26 -15.76
N GLY A 560 5.29 1.50 -16.23
CA GLY A 560 5.09 1.83 -17.63
C GLY A 560 3.68 1.67 -18.16
N PHE A 561 2.65 1.66 -17.30
CA PHE A 561 1.27 1.46 -17.75
C PHE A 561 0.82 2.58 -18.68
N PHE A 562 1.14 3.83 -18.35
CA PHE A 562 0.83 4.97 -19.20
C PHE A 562 1.72 4.99 -20.45
N LYS A 563 3.03 4.78 -20.29
CA LYS A 563 4.01 4.71 -21.39
C LYS A 563 3.63 3.70 -22.49
N TYR A 564 3.14 2.53 -22.13
CA TYR A 564 2.80 1.45 -23.07
C TYR A 564 1.29 1.32 -23.34
N ASN A 565 0.48 2.30 -22.91
CA ASN A 565 -0.98 2.30 -23.07
C ASN A 565 -1.65 1.00 -22.57
N LYS A 566 -1.26 0.59 -21.36
CA LYS A 566 -1.73 -0.60 -20.63
C LYS A 566 -2.58 -0.26 -19.42
N ASP A 567 -2.90 1.02 -19.23
CA ASP A 567 -3.71 1.42 -18.10
C ASP A 567 -5.12 0.82 -18.19
N PHE A 568 -5.68 0.48 -17.04
CA PHE A 568 -7.00 -0.15 -16.93
C PHE A 568 -7.78 0.40 -15.74
N ASN A 569 -9.11 0.38 -15.87
CA ASN A 569 -10.01 1.11 -14.99
C ASN A 569 -10.21 0.49 -13.58
N THR A 570 -9.77 -0.75 -13.37
CA THR A 570 -9.86 -1.43 -12.07
C THR A 570 -8.84 -0.82 -11.11
N LYS A 571 -9.27 -0.48 -9.89
CA LYS A 571 -8.48 0.17 -8.84
C LYS A 571 -7.79 -0.86 -7.97
N GLN A 572 -6.78 -0.41 -7.23
CA GLN A 572 -6.31 -1.17 -6.08
C GLN A 572 -7.22 -0.92 -4.88
N LEU A 573 -7.46 -1.96 -4.09
CA LEU A 573 -8.26 -1.85 -2.87
C LEU A 573 -7.33 -1.65 -1.67
N VAL A 574 -7.68 -0.69 -0.81
CA VAL A 574 -7.17 -0.56 0.55
C VAL A 574 -8.34 -0.75 1.51
N TYR A 575 -8.15 -1.54 2.56
CA TYR A 575 -9.17 -1.69 3.61
C TYR A 575 -8.54 -1.60 5.00
N THR A 576 -9.30 -1.10 5.98
CA THR A 576 -8.82 -0.91 7.34
C THR A 576 -9.53 -1.80 8.35
N GLU A 577 -8.78 -2.32 9.30
CA GLU A 577 -9.29 -3.03 10.48
C GLU A 577 -8.52 -2.61 11.74
N ASN A 578 -8.98 -3.00 12.92
CA ASN A 578 -8.32 -2.70 14.20
C ASN A 578 -7.44 -3.87 14.70
N LYS A 579 -6.83 -4.61 13.78
CA LYS A 579 -5.97 -5.76 14.06
C LYS A 579 -5.20 -6.19 12.81
N GLY A 580 -4.27 -7.12 12.96
CA GLY A 580 -3.70 -7.90 11.85
C GLY A 580 -2.41 -7.33 11.26
N GLY A 581 -1.96 -6.15 11.69
CA GLY A 581 -0.79 -5.49 11.10
C GLY A 581 -1.02 -5.04 9.66
N TRP A 582 -0.02 -4.43 9.05
CA TRP A 582 -0.11 -4.00 7.65
C TRP A 582 0.37 -5.13 6.75
N PHE A 583 -0.39 -5.44 5.70
CA PHE A 583 -0.04 -6.49 4.73
C PHE A 583 -0.80 -6.33 3.41
N ALA A 584 -0.28 -6.93 2.34
CA ALA A 584 -0.99 -7.10 1.09
C ALA A 584 -1.44 -8.55 0.89
N GLY A 585 -2.74 -8.76 0.68
CA GLY A 585 -3.35 -10.07 0.54
C GLY A 585 -4.13 -10.25 -0.77
N GLY A 586 -4.87 -11.36 -0.87
CA GLY A 586 -5.71 -11.66 -2.03
C GLY A 586 -6.87 -10.67 -2.24
N THR A 587 -7.17 -9.82 -1.27
CA THR A 587 -8.23 -8.81 -1.32
C THR A 587 -7.71 -7.44 -1.76
N GLY A 588 -6.45 -7.13 -1.45
CA GLY A 588 -5.85 -5.80 -1.58
C GLY A 588 -4.87 -5.51 -0.43
N ALA A 589 -4.57 -4.23 -0.20
CA ALA A 589 -3.77 -3.77 0.93
C ALA A 589 -4.63 -3.63 2.20
N HIS A 590 -4.16 -4.20 3.30
CA HIS A 590 -4.77 -4.13 4.62
C HIS A 590 -3.95 -3.20 5.52
N LEU A 591 -4.62 -2.26 6.19
CA LEU A 591 -4.00 -1.33 7.14
C LEU A 591 -4.63 -1.47 8.53
N ASP A 592 -3.80 -1.77 9.53
CA ASP A 592 -4.18 -1.86 10.93
C ASP A 592 -4.21 -0.46 11.57
N LEU A 593 -5.40 -0.03 12.03
CA LEU A 593 -5.61 1.28 12.66
C LEU A 593 -4.96 1.40 14.04
N THR A 594 -4.64 0.28 14.71
CA THR A 594 -3.95 0.30 16.01
C THR A 594 -2.51 0.82 15.91
N TRP A 595 -1.96 0.88 14.68
CA TRP A 595 -0.64 1.45 14.40
C TRP A 595 -0.69 2.98 14.27
N GLY A 596 -1.86 3.59 14.48
CA GLY A 596 -2.08 5.03 14.46
C GLY A 596 -3.06 5.43 13.36
N ALA A 597 -4.25 5.89 13.75
CA ALA A 597 -5.31 6.29 12.82
C ALA A 597 -4.87 7.34 11.80
N ALA A 598 -3.99 8.27 12.19
CA ALA A 598 -3.44 9.28 11.29
C ALA A 598 -2.66 8.68 10.12
N ASN A 599 -1.97 7.55 10.35
CA ASN A 599 -1.11 6.90 9.37
C ASN A 599 -1.90 6.34 8.17
N SER A 600 -3.21 6.10 8.33
CA SER A 600 -4.09 5.54 7.28
C SER A 600 -5.20 6.50 6.85
N ALA A 601 -5.58 7.47 7.68
CA ALA A 601 -6.76 8.31 7.45
C ALA A 601 -6.48 9.82 7.41
N SER A 602 -5.28 10.31 7.77
CA SER A 602 -4.98 11.75 7.76
C SER A 602 -4.17 12.15 6.53
N PRO A 603 -4.66 13.02 5.63
CA PRO A 603 -3.90 13.44 4.43
C PRO A 603 -2.48 13.97 4.74
N THR A 604 -2.31 14.65 5.87
CA THR A 604 -1.01 15.18 6.32
C THR A 604 -0.21 14.17 7.16
N GLY A 605 -0.87 13.19 7.77
CA GLY A 605 -0.27 12.17 8.64
C GLY A 605 -0.06 10.80 8.00
N LEU A 606 -0.50 10.56 6.75
CA LEU A 606 -0.38 9.25 6.08
C LEU A 606 1.07 8.73 6.10
N ASP A 607 1.25 7.46 6.50
CA ASP A 607 2.53 6.75 6.31
C ASP A 607 2.66 6.33 4.85
N VAL A 608 3.14 7.27 4.04
CA VAL A 608 3.34 7.09 2.59
C VAL A 608 4.21 5.86 2.29
N TRP A 609 5.23 5.59 3.11
CA TRP A 609 6.10 4.44 2.88
C TRP A 609 5.33 3.14 3.06
N GLY A 610 4.66 2.97 4.20
CA GLY A 610 3.91 1.75 4.51
C GLY A 610 2.80 1.48 3.49
N ILE A 611 2.05 2.52 3.10
CA ILE A 611 0.96 2.38 2.13
C ILE A 611 1.49 1.97 0.75
N ALA A 612 2.52 2.64 0.25
CA ALA A 612 3.16 2.30 -1.03
C ALA A 612 3.87 0.94 -0.97
N HIS A 613 4.31 0.48 0.21
CA HIS A 613 4.89 -0.85 0.39
C HIS A 613 3.85 -1.95 0.17
N GLU A 614 2.66 -1.82 0.77
CA GLU A 614 1.58 -2.80 0.61
C GLU A 614 0.95 -2.77 -0.78
N LEU A 615 0.68 -1.58 -1.33
CA LEU A 615 0.22 -1.43 -2.72
C LEU A 615 1.27 -1.96 -3.71
N GLY A 616 2.55 -1.69 -3.42
CA GLY A 616 3.70 -2.20 -4.14
C GLY A 616 3.78 -3.73 -4.17
N HIS A 617 3.42 -4.42 -3.08
CA HIS A 617 3.30 -5.87 -3.09
C HIS A 617 2.25 -6.35 -4.10
N VAL A 618 1.10 -5.69 -4.21
CA VAL A 618 0.11 -6.03 -5.25
C VAL A 618 0.74 -5.87 -6.64
N ASN A 619 1.49 -4.79 -6.86
CA ASN A 619 2.10 -4.45 -8.16
C ASN A 619 3.44 -5.11 -8.49
N GLN A 620 4.03 -5.90 -7.61
CA GLN A 620 5.24 -6.67 -7.93
C GLN A 620 5.02 -7.63 -9.11
N ILE A 621 5.89 -7.60 -10.11
CA ILE A 621 5.80 -8.44 -11.31
C ILE A 621 6.45 -9.80 -11.03
N ARG A 622 5.65 -10.86 -11.07
CA ARG A 622 6.04 -12.20 -10.58
C ARG A 622 6.26 -13.19 -11.72
N PRO A 623 7.34 -14.01 -11.70
CA PRO A 623 8.47 -13.98 -10.76
C PRO A 623 9.61 -13.03 -11.19
N ASP A 624 9.53 -12.42 -12.38
CA ASP A 624 10.65 -11.77 -13.06
C ASP A 624 11.27 -10.56 -12.33
N LEU A 625 10.44 -9.73 -11.66
CA LEU A 625 10.90 -8.62 -10.81
C LEU A 625 10.54 -8.86 -9.33
N LYS A 626 10.39 -10.13 -8.96
CA LYS A 626 10.19 -10.60 -7.59
C LYS A 626 10.80 -12.00 -7.46
N TRP A 627 12.11 -12.09 -7.62
CA TRP A 627 12.83 -13.35 -7.41
C TRP A 627 13.11 -13.57 -5.92
N THR A 628 13.46 -14.80 -5.54
CA THR A 628 13.75 -15.16 -4.15
C THR A 628 14.75 -14.21 -3.50
N GLY A 629 14.40 -13.72 -2.31
CA GLY A 629 15.18 -12.76 -1.54
C GLY A 629 14.90 -11.31 -1.88
N THR A 630 13.89 -11.04 -2.72
CA THR A 630 13.45 -9.69 -3.10
C THR A 630 11.97 -9.42 -2.91
N THR A 631 11.20 -10.33 -2.28
CA THR A 631 9.78 -10.07 -1.98
C THR A 631 9.58 -8.78 -1.22
N GLU A 632 10.43 -8.50 -0.24
CA GLU A 632 10.44 -7.28 0.57
C GLU A 632 11.43 -6.21 0.07
N VAL A 633 11.86 -6.29 -1.19
CA VAL A 633 12.85 -5.36 -1.77
C VAL A 633 12.26 -4.64 -2.96
N THR A 634 11.73 -5.34 -3.97
CA THR A 634 11.31 -4.70 -5.22
C THR A 634 10.02 -3.91 -5.09
N ASN A 635 9.14 -4.25 -4.14
CA ASN A 635 8.01 -3.40 -3.76
C ASN A 635 8.49 -2.06 -3.18
N ASN A 636 9.61 -2.04 -2.46
CA ASN A 636 10.16 -0.80 -1.89
C ASN A 636 10.75 0.16 -2.94
N ILE A 637 10.87 -0.23 -4.22
CA ILE A 637 11.15 0.70 -5.32
C ILE A 637 10.02 1.73 -5.43
N TYR A 638 8.78 1.28 -5.26
CA TYR A 638 7.60 2.14 -5.23
C TYR A 638 7.58 2.99 -3.96
N SER A 639 7.83 2.37 -2.80
CA SER A 639 7.82 3.07 -1.51
C SER A 639 8.84 4.20 -1.43
N VAL A 640 10.08 3.96 -1.86
CA VAL A 640 11.12 5.01 -1.84
C VAL A 640 10.79 6.13 -2.82
N TRP A 641 10.22 5.82 -3.98
CA TRP A 641 9.80 6.81 -4.97
C TRP A 641 8.64 7.69 -4.48
N ALA A 642 7.58 7.08 -3.95
CA ALA A 642 6.44 7.79 -3.39
C ALA A 642 6.88 8.67 -2.20
N THR A 643 7.68 8.13 -1.28
CA THR A 643 8.17 8.87 -0.11
C THR A 643 9.05 10.05 -0.52
N TYR A 644 9.97 9.87 -1.47
CA TYR A 644 10.83 10.95 -1.98
C TYR A 644 10.05 12.13 -2.51
N ASN A 645 8.93 11.88 -3.20
CA ASN A 645 8.16 12.94 -3.86
C ASN A 645 7.09 13.55 -2.96
N LEU A 646 6.49 12.77 -2.06
CA LEU A 646 5.35 13.21 -1.23
C LEU A 646 5.75 13.70 0.16
N ILE A 647 6.94 13.35 0.67
CA ILE A 647 7.38 13.72 2.03
C ILE A 647 8.61 14.63 1.97
N LYS A 648 8.49 15.82 2.59
CA LYS A 648 9.61 16.75 2.80
C LYS A 648 9.80 17.05 4.29
N GLN A 649 11.01 16.90 4.79
CA GLN A 649 11.42 17.28 6.13
C GLN A 649 11.94 18.73 6.14
N ASN A 650 11.48 19.54 7.10
CA ASN A 650 11.86 20.95 7.28
C ASN A 650 11.77 21.81 6.00
N GLY A 651 10.84 21.46 5.10
CA GLY A 651 10.59 22.17 3.84
C GLY A 651 11.68 22.08 2.77
N SER A 652 12.80 21.38 3.00
CA SER A 652 13.95 21.40 2.06
C SER A 652 14.68 20.06 1.86
N ILE A 653 14.58 19.08 2.78
CA ILE A 653 15.31 17.80 2.68
C ILE A 653 14.32 16.65 2.67
N ASN A 654 14.41 15.72 1.73
CA ASN A 654 13.57 14.53 1.71
C ASN A 654 14.07 13.57 2.81
N TYR A 655 13.28 13.32 3.84
CA TYR A 655 13.57 12.26 4.80
C TYR A 655 13.29 10.93 4.11
N LEU A 656 14.32 10.08 3.99
CA LEU A 656 14.21 8.77 3.36
C LEU A 656 14.72 7.73 4.33
N ARG A 657 13.98 6.63 4.47
CA ARG A 657 14.37 5.53 5.36
C ARG A 657 15.77 4.99 5.01
N VAL A 658 16.14 4.94 3.72
CA VAL A 658 17.44 4.39 3.28
C VAL A 658 18.64 5.26 3.70
N GLU A 659 18.52 6.58 3.60
CA GLU A 659 19.60 7.54 3.95
C GLU A 659 19.57 8.01 5.41
N SER A 660 18.37 8.24 5.95
CA SER A 660 18.19 8.96 7.21
C SER A 660 18.11 8.05 8.43
N GLU A 661 17.52 6.86 8.29
CA GLU A 661 17.47 5.90 9.40
C GLU A 661 18.80 5.17 9.57
N THR A 662 19.04 4.73 10.79
CA THR A 662 20.21 3.92 11.12
C THR A 662 19.79 2.46 11.16
N GLY A 663 20.26 1.67 10.19
CA GLY A 663 20.07 0.23 10.18
C GLY A 663 20.92 -0.47 11.24
N ASP A 664 20.79 -1.79 11.34
CA ASP A 664 21.68 -2.57 12.19
C ASP A 664 23.14 -2.51 11.71
N ALA A 665 24.07 -2.60 12.65
CA ALA A 665 25.50 -2.55 12.38
C ALA A 665 26.06 -3.97 12.29
N THR A 666 26.75 -4.26 11.19
CA THR A 666 27.45 -5.51 10.94
C THR A 666 28.96 -5.26 10.81
N ASN A 667 29.36 -4.43 9.86
CA ASN A 667 30.77 -4.15 9.55
C ASN A 667 31.05 -2.64 9.42
N TYR A 668 30.03 -1.81 9.56
CA TYR A 668 30.04 -0.37 9.41
C TYR A 668 29.40 0.30 10.64
N PRO A 669 29.86 1.49 11.05
CA PRO A 669 29.30 2.17 12.23
C PRO A 669 27.79 2.39 12.21
N LYS A 670 27.16 2.34 13.40
CA LYS A 670 25.72 2.56 13.60
C LYS A 670 25.37 4.06 13.54
N VAL A 671 25.31 4.61 12.34
CA VAL A 671 24.99 6.02 12.05
C VAL A 671 24.03 6.15 10.85
N SER A 672 23.42 7.31 10.63
CA SER A 672 22.64 7.56 9.41
C SER A 672 23.49 7.34 8.15
N GLY A 673 22.89 6.79 7.10
CA GLY A 673 23.59 6.39 5.88
C GLY A 673 24.43 5.11 6.02
N ASN A 674 24.39 4.41 7.16
CA ASN A 674 25.12 3.15 7.32
C ASN A 674 24.63 2.04 6.37
N ARG A 675 23.36 2.04 5.96
CA ARG A 675 22.83 1.10 4.95
C ARG A 675 23.65 1.12 3.65
N TYR A 676 24.09 2.29 3.21
CA TYR A 676 25.01 2.43 2.06
C TYR A 676 26.41 1.92 2.39
N GLY A 677 26.96 2.30 3.53
CA GLY A 677 28.30 1.87 3.97
C GLY A 677 28.41 0.35 4.09
N GLU A 678 27.45 -0.29 4.75
CA GLU A 678 27.35 -1.76 4.86
C GLU A 678 27.20 -2.42 3.49
N PHE A 679 26.33 -1.89 2.64
CA PHE A 679 26.12 -2.42 1.30
C PHE A 679 27.40 -2.37 0.46
N ILE A 680 28.08 -1.22 0.42
CA ILE A 680 29.33 -1.03 -0.34
C ILE A 680 30.44 -1.90 0.25
N LYS A 681 30.54 -2.00 1.58
CA LYS A 681 31.56 -2.84 2.23
C LYS A 681 31.33 -4.32 1.93
N HIS A 682 30.08 -4.79 1.98
CA HIS A 682 29.73 -6.17 1.61
C HIS A 682 30.05 -6.49 0.14
N THR A 683 29.66 -5.60 -0.76
CA THR A 683 29.73 -5.85 -2.21
C THR A 683 31.06 -5.42 -2.82
N LEU A 684 31.34 -4.11 -2.88
CA LEU A 684 32.52 -3.55 -3.54
C LEU A 684 33.82 -3.96 -2.85
N ILE A 685 33.86 -3.96 -1.52
CA ILE A 685 35.11 -4.20 -0.76
C ILE A 685 35.32 -5.70 -0.52
N ASN A 686 34.34 -6.35 0.11
CA ASN A 686 34.43 -7.78 0.46
C ASN A 686 34.10 -8.73 -0.71
N LYS A 687 33.74 -8.19 -1.88
CA LYS A 687 33.45 -8.94 -3.12
C LYS A 687 32.37 -10.01 -2.95
N LYS A 688 31.40 -9.81 -2.05
CA LYS A 688 30.31 -10.74 -1.83
C LYS A 688 29.11 -10.47 -2.73
N SER A 689 28.27 -11.48 -2.90
CA SER A 689 27.07 -11.38 -3.72
C SER A 689 26.00 -10.51 -3.07
N PHE A 690 25.27 -9.77 -3.89
CA PHE A 690 24.06 -9.05 -3.50
C PHE A 690 23.04 -9.97 -2.77
N ASN A 691 22.90 -11.20 -3.24
CA ASN A 691 21.96 -12.16 -2.66
C ASN A 691 22.44 -12.72 -1.30
N ASP A 692 23.71 -12.47 -0.93
CA ASP A 692 24.32 -12.95 0.31
C ASP A 692 24.17 -11.97 1.49
N ILE A 693 23.37 -10.91 1.35
CA ILE A 693 23.06 -9.97 2.44
C ILE A 693 21.97 -10.56 3.35
N ASP A 694 22.30 -10.75 4.62
CA ASP A 694 21.40 -11.33 5.65
C ASP A 694 20.81 -10.30 6.61
N ASP A 695 21.64 -9.37 7.12
CA ASP A 695 21.18 -8.35 8.09
C ASP A 695 20.62 -7.11 7.38
N ASP A 696 19.50 -6.60 7.89
CA ASP A 696 18.71 -5.50 7.29
C ASP A 696 18.56 -5.66 5.75
N PRO A 697 18.19 -6.87 5.27
CA PRO A 697 18.36 -7.23 3.87
C PRO A 697 17.42 -6.43 2.97
N HIS A 698 16.24 -6.07 3.47
CA HIS A 698 15.20 -5.35 2.72
C HIS A 698 15.68 -3.97 2.27
N PHE A 699 16.30 -3.20 3.18
CA PHE A 699 16.78 -1.85 2.89
C PHE A 699 18.17 -1.84 2.27
N ARG A 700 19.08 -2.71 2.69
CA ARG A 700 20.43 -2.76 2.09
C ARG A 700 20.38 -3.23 0.64
N LYS A 701 19.51 -4.19 0.31
CA LYS A 701 19.29 -4.62 -1.08
C LYS A 701 18.52 -3.59 -1.92
N LEU A 702 17.81 -2.65 -1.30
CA LEU A 702 17.12 -1.56 -2.01
C LEU A 702 18.10 -0.49 -2.54
N VAL A 703 19.25 -0.30 -1.87
CA VAL A 703 20.28 0.70 -2.22
C VAL A 703 20.57 0.78 -3.73
N PRO A 704 20.95 -0.32 -4.43
CA PRO A 704 21.27 -0.23 -5.85
C PRO A 704 20.09 0.14 -6.74
N PHE A 705 18.86 -0.28 -6.41
CA PHE A 705 17.67 0.12 -7.17
C PHE A 705 17.39 1.60 -6.99
N TRP A 706 17.55 2.10 -5.77
CA TRP A 706 17.39 3.53 -5.51
C TRP A 706 18.46 4.36 -6.23
N GLN A 707 19.72 3.91 -6.27
CA GLN A 707 20.79 4.54 -7.04
C GLN A 707 20.47 4.64 -8.53
N LEU A 708 19.88 3.60 -9.12
CA LEU A 708 19.43 3.62 -10.51
C LEU A 708 18.33 4.68 -10.74
N SER A 709 17.33 4.75 -9.86
CA SER A 709 16.28 5.77 -9.92
C SER A 709 16.84 7.18 -9.78
N LEU A 710 17.76 7.40 -8.85
CA LEU A 710 18.42 8.69 -8.65
C LEU A 710 19.20 9.11 -9.91
N TYR A 711 19.93 8.19 -10.55
CA TYR A 711 20.78 8.52 -11.70
C TYR A 711 19.96 8.73 -12.98
N TYR A 712 19.08 7.80 -13.30
CA TYR A 712 18.35 7.81 -14.56
C TYR A 712 17.06 8.63 -14.52
N GLN A 713 16.30 8.56 -13.43
CA GLN A 713 15.01 9.25 -13.33
C GLN A 713 15.16 10.70 -12.85
N LEU A 714 16.13 11.00 -11.97
CA LEU A 714 16.27 12.34 -11.38
C LEU A 714 17.47 13.14 -11.90
N ALA A 715 18.62 12.50 -12.14
CA ALA A 715 19.81 13.18 -12.66
C ALA A 715 19.88 13.21 -14.20
N GLY A 716 18.89 12.66 -14.91
CA GLY A 716 18.85 12.65 -16.37
C GLY A 716 20.07 11.96 -16.99
N ALA A 717 20.51 10.85 -16.37
CA ALA A 717 21.70 10.08 -16.73
C ALA A 717 23.03 10.87 -16.74
N ALA A 718 23.09 12.03 -16.07
CA ALA A 718 24.16 13.03 -16.19
C ALA A 718 24.41 13.50 -17.65
N LYS A 719 23.40 13.33 -18.51
CA LYS A 719 23.41 13.69 -19.94
C LYS A 719 22.49 14.88 -20.25
N GLY A 720 21.75 15.38 -19.24
CA GLY A 720 20.67 16.35 -19.46
C GLY A 720 19.46 15.73 -20.15
N ALA A 721 19.30 14.40 -20.05
CA ALA A 721 18.12 13.71 -20.54
C ALA A 721 16.87 14.10 -19.72
N PRO A 722 15.65 13.94 -20.28
CA PRO A 722 14.42 14.14 -19.53
C PRO A 722 14.40 13.34 -18.22
N THR A 723 13.89 13.95 -17.17
CA THR A 723 13.68 13.33 -15.85
C THR A 723 12.24 12.82 -15.72
N LEU A 724 12.01 11.84 -14.86
CA LEU A 724 10.66 11.36 -14.56
C LEU A 724 9.97 12.36 -13.61
N THR A 725 8.90 12.98 -14.08
CA THR A 725 8.07 13.87 -13.26
C THR A 725 7.17 13.05 -12.35
N PHE A 726 7.02 13.47 -11.09
CA PHE A 726 6.01 12.91 -10.20
C PHE A 726 4.72 13.71 -10.34
N ASP A 727 3.63 13.01 -10.57
CA ASP A 727 2.30 13.61 -10.62
C ASP A 727 1.60 13.49 -9.27
N ASN A 728 1.34 14.63 -8.64
CA ASN A 728 0.62 14.72 -7.37
C ASN A 728 -0.72 15.47 -7.51
N ASP A 729 -1.11 15.87 -8.72
CA ASP A 729 -2.35 16.60 -8.97
C ASP A 729 -3.38 15.68 -9.61
N MET A 730 -4.27 15.13 -8.79
CA MET A 730 -5.33 14.24 -9.29
C MET A 730 -6.53 15.00 -9.89
N SER A 731 -6.47 16.34 -9.99
CA SER A 731 -7.59 17.13 -10.49
C SER A 731 -7.79 17.05 -12.00
N ASP A 732 -6.81 16.53 -12.74
CA ASP A 732 -6.84 16.45 -14.20
C ASP A 732 -6.84 15.03 -14.77
N GLU A 733 -6.99 13.99 -13.94
CA GLU A 733 -7.01 12.58 -14.36
C GLU A 733 -8.11 12.25 -15.39
N LEU A 734 -9.17 13.06 -15.45
CA LEU A 734 -10.22 12.92 -16.47
C LEU A 734 -9.85 13.52 -17.84
N LYS A 735 -8.75 14.28 -17.93
CA LYS A 735 -8.29 14.86 -19.18
C LYS A 735 -7.44 13.84 -19.92
N ASN A 736 -7.84 13.51 -21.14
CA ASN A 736 -7.00 12.72 -22.04
C ASN A 736 -5.70 13.48 -22.36
N THR A 737 -4.62 13.15 -21.67
CA THR A 737 -3.29 13.66 -21.96
C THR A 737 -2.61 12.74 -22.97
N THR A 738 -2.33 13.27 -24.16
CA THR A 738 -1.58 12.53 -25.19
C THR A 738 -0.10 12.70 -24.90
N ILE A 739 0.55 11.64 -24.40
CA ILE A 739 2.01 11.66 -24.21
C ILE A 739 2.65 11.57 -25.59
N SER A 740 3.36 12.62 -26.00
CA SER A 740 4.17 12.57 -27.21
C SER A 740 5.39 11.67 -26.97
N PRO A 741 5.74 10.77 -27.91
CA PRO A 741 6.92 9.93 -27.78
C PRO A 741 8.17 10.80 -27.60
N SER A 742 8.98 10.50 -26.59
CA SER A 742 10.28 11.15 -26.44
C SER A 742 11.20 10.72 -27.59
N THR A 743 11.93 11.67 -28.17
CA THR A 743 12.98 11.38 -29.16
C THR A 743 14.28 11.04 -28.44
N GLY A 744 14.80 9.83 -28.64
CA GLY A 744 16.06 9.38 -28.03
C GLY A 744 15.86 8.23 -27.02
N ILE A 745 16.88 8.00 -26.18
CA ILE A 745 16.83 6.98 -25.13
C ILE A 745 16.03 7.54 -23.95
N ASP A 746 15.01 6.78 -23.53
CA ASP A 746 14.14 7.17 -22.43
C ASP A 746 14.66 6.65 -21.08
N TYR A 747 15.70 7.31 -20.58
CA TYR A 747 16.33 6.99 -19.29
C TYR A 747 15.34 7.07 -18.13
N ALA A 748 14.41 8.04 -18.16
CA ALA A 748 13.43 8.27 -17.10
C ALA A 748 12.51 7.06 -16.86
N HIS A 749 12.26 6.26 -17.90
CA HIS A 749 11.37 5.10 -17.83
C HIS A 749 12.14 3.77 -17.91
N TRP A 750 13.36 3.73 -17.37
CA TRP A 750 14.16 2.49 -17.35
C TRP A 750 13.41 1.34 -16.67
N PHE A 751 12.76 1.60 -15.53
CA PHE A 751 12.06 0.56 -14.78
C PHE A 751 10.83 0.07 -15.56
N ALA A 752 10.09 0.98 -16.19
CA ALA A 752 8.97 0.65 -17.07
C ALA A 752 9.40 -0.27 -18.22
N TYR A 753 10.55 -0.02 -18.84
CA TYR A 753 11.10 -0.93 -19.85
C TYR A 753 11.40 -2.31 -19.27
N THR A 754 12.09 -2.39 -18.13
CA THR A 754 12.40 -3.69 -17.48
C THR A 754 11.13 -4.44 -17.08
N ALA A 755 10.11 -3.72 -16.59
CA ALA A 755 8.80 -4.24 -16.25
C ALA A 755 8.07 -4.80 -17.48
N GLU A 756 8.19 -4.15 -18.63
CA GLU A 756 7.60 -4.64 -19.88
C GLU A 756 8.30 -5.90 -20.41
N GLN A 757 9.63 -5.97 -20.33
CA GLN A 757 10.35 -7.21 -20.67
C GLN A 757 9.96 -8.36 -19.73
N ALA A 758 9.88 -8.08 -18.43
CA ALA A 758 9.44 -9.01 -17.41
C ALA A 758 8.02 -9.55 -17.66
N ARG A 759 7.05 -8.70 -18.03
CA ARG A 759 5.68 -9.13 -18.37
C ARG A 759 5.63 -10.07 -19.57
N ASN A 760 6.41 -9.77 -20.60
CA ASN A 760 6.38 -10.53 -21.86
C ASN A 760 7.23 -11.80 -21.86
N ARG A 761 8.01 -12.05 -20.79
CA ARG A 761 8.88 -13.23 -20.69
C ARG A 761 8.10 -14.49 -20.32
N ASP A 762 8.41 -15.62 -20.94
CA ASP A 762 7.96 -16.93 -20.45
C ASP A 762 8.86 -17.41 -19.30
N SER A 763 8.37 -17.26 -18.08
CA SER A 763 9.13 -17.56 -16.86
C SER A 763 9.00 -19.02 -16.42
N SER A 764 8.27 -19.87 -17.15
CA SER A 764 8.02 -21.27 -16.78
C SER A 764 9.27 -22.15 -16.76
N LYS A 765 10.36 -21.72 -17.41
CA LYS A 765 11.64 -22.44 -17.53
C LYS A 765 12.83 -21.64 -17.02
N ILE A 766 12.59 -20.57 -16.27
CA ILE A 766 13.63 -19.64 -15.84
C ILE A 766 13.86 -19.81 -14.35
N THR A 767 15.12 -20.01 -13.96
CA THR A 767 15.51 -20.12 -12.54
C THR A 767 15.53 -18.73 -11.88
N MET A 768 15.42 -18.69 -10.54
CA MET A 768 15.48 -17.43 -9.80
C MET A 768 16.79 -16.66 -10.00
N GLY A 769 17.91 -17.38 -10.11
CA GLY A 769 19.20 -16.76 -10.44
C GLY A 769 19.26 -16.19 -11.86
N GLN A 770 18.54 -16.80 -12.81
CA GLN A 770 18.45 -16.25 -14.17
C GLN A 770 17.54 -15.01 -14.21
N ASN A 771 16.47 -14.94 -13.40
CA ASN A 771 15.68 -13.71 -13.24
C ASN A 771 16.53 -12.55 -12.72
N ASN A 772 17.35 -12.79 -11.70
CA ASN A 772 18.31 -11.81 -11.17
C ASN A 772 19.23 -11.22 -12.27
N LEU A 773 19.74 -12.06 -13.17
CA LEU A 773 20.61 -11.60 -14.27
C LEU A 773 19.84 -11.05 -15.47
N ASN A 774 18.60 -11.50 -15.71
CA ASN A 774 17.73 -10.93 -16.73
C ASN A 774 17.39 -9.47 -16.40
N PHE A 775 17.18 -9.12 -15.12
CA PHE A 775 17.05 -7.73 -14.71
C PHE A 775 18.24 -6.88 -15.18
N ALA A 776 19.47 -7.38 -15.03
CA ALA A 776 20.66 -6.68 -15.48
C ALA A 776 20.69 -6.50 -17.01
N LYS A 777 20.31 -7.54 -17.77
CA LYS A 777 20.22 -7.51 -19.24
C LYS A 777 19.15 -6.53 -19.73
N ASP A 778 17.98 -6.55 -19.12
CA ASP A 778 16.87 -5.66 -19.48
C ASP A 778 17.22 -4.20 -19.16
N LEU A 779 17.87 -3.96 -18.02
CA LEU A 779 18.28 -2.62 -17.63
C LEU A 779 19.27 -2.01 -18.63
N VAL A 780 20.31 -2.75 -19.03
CA VAL A 780 21.29 -2.21 -19.99
C VAL A 780 20.66 -1.90 -21.34
N ASP A 781 19.65 -2.66 -21.75
CA ASP A 781 18.91 -2.39 -22.99
C ASP A 781 17.98 -1.18 -22.84
N ALA A 782 17.39 -0.99 -21.66
CA ALA A 782 16.54 0.18 -21.36
C ALA A 782 17.33 1.49 -21.50
N VAL A 783 18.53 1.54 -20.92
CA VAL A 783 19.36 2.76 -20.87
C VAL A 783 20.40 2.83 -21.98
N GLN A 784 20.61 1.74 -22.72
CA GLN A 784 21.65 1.59 -23.74
C GLN A 784 23.03 2.03 -23.24
N GLU A 785 23.40 1.56 -22.05
CA GLU A 785 24.72 1.78 -21.43
C GLU A 785 25.32 0.47 -20.92
N ASP A 786 26.65 0.34 -21.00
CA ASP A 786 27.39 -0.78 -20.43
C ASP A 786 27.53 -0.60 -18.91
N LEU A 787 26.66 -1.29 -18.16
CA LEU A 787 26.63 -1.29 -16.69
C LEU A 787 27.43 -2.42 -16.06
N THR A 788 28.36 -3.04 -16.79
CA THR A 788 29.16 -4.16 -16.27
C THR A 788 29.91 -3.79 -14.99
N ASP A 789 30.51 -2.60 -14.93
CA ASP A 789 31.24 -2.14 -13.74
C ASP A 789 30.28 -1.91 -12.56
N PHE A 790 29.10 -1.33 -12.82
CA PHE A 790 28.08 -1.11 -11.78
C PHE A 790 27.63 -2.43 -11.17
N PHE A 791 27.18 -3.40 -12.00
CA PHE A 791 26.73 -4.72 -11.53
C PHE A 791 27.81 -5.55 -10.86
N THR A 792 29.07 -5.35 -11.24
CA THR A 792 30.23 -5.96 -10.55
C THR A 792 30.41 -5.33 -9.17
N ASN A 793 30.35 -3.99 -9.07
CA ASN A 793 30.56 -3.28 -7.81
C ASN A 793 29.45 -3.54 -6.78
N ILE A 794 28.20 -3.72 -7.23
CA ILE A 794 27.07 -4.00 -6.34
C ILE A 794 26.86 -5.50 -6.06
N GLY A 795 27.78 -6.36 -6.50
CA GLY A 795 27.75 -7.80 -6.20
C GLY A 795 26.70 -8.62 -6.97
N PHE A 796 26.09 -8.07 -8.01
CA PHE A 796 25.17 -8.82 -8.89
C PHE A 796 25.92 -9.84 -9.76
N PHE A 797 27.16 -9.52 -10.16
CA PHE A 797 28.05 -10.40 -10.92
C PHE A 797 29.06 -11.14 -10.04
N THR A 798 28.56 -11.67 -8.92
CA THR A 798 29.30 -12.54 -8.00
C THR A 798 28.54 -13.86 -7.83
N PRO A 799 29.18 -15.02 -8.09
CA PRO A 799 28.54 -16.32 -7.91
C PRO A 799 28.02 -16.53 -6.49
N VAL A 800 26.89 -17.22 -6.36
CA VAL A 800 26.28 -17.51 -5.06
C VAL A 800 25.42 -18.77 -5.13
N THR A 801 25.41 -19.53 -4.05
CA THR A 801 24.43 -20.59 -3.78
C THR A 801 23.98 -20.42 -2.34
N LYS A 802 22.73 -20.04 -2.14
CA LYS A 802 22.21 -19.69 -0.81
C LYS A 802 20.77 -20.11 -0.65
N GLU A 803 20.46 -20.77 0.46
CA GLU A 803 19.08 -20.95 0.92
C GLU A 803 18.60 -19.62 1.53
N ILE A 804 17.51 -19.09 1.01
CA ILE A 804 16.86 -17.89 1.52
C ILE A 804 15.45 -18.29 1.94
N ASP A 805 15.08 -17.93 3.17
CA ASP A 805 13.68 -18.01 3.62
C ASP A 805 12.98 -16.70 3.25
N ASP A 806 12.18 -16.74 2.19
CA ASP A 806 11.45 -15.60 1.63
C ASP A 806 10.00 -16.04 1.39
N TYR A 807 9.25 -16.19 2.48
CA TYR A 807 7.94 -16.84 2.53
C TYR A 807 8.00 -18.32 2.13
N GLY A 808 9.08 -18.97 2.55
CA GLY A 808 9.43 -20.33 2.15
C GLY A 808 10.90 -20.42 1.77
N LYS A 809 11.52 -21.53 2.14
CA LYS A 809 12.94 -21.81 1.87
C LYS A 809 13.16 -22.16 0.41
N VAL A 810 13.89 -21.32 -0.30
CA VAL A 810 14.27 -21.54 -1.70
C VAL A 810 15.78 -21.31 -1.84
N THR A 811 16.45 -22.21 -2.54
CA THR A 811 17.88 -22.03 -2.86
C THR A 811 18.03 -21.21 -4.14
N ILE A 812 18.61 -20.02 -4.03
CA ILE A 812 19.02 -19.23 -5.19
C ILE A 812 20.44 -19.65 -5.62
N ILE A 813 20.62 -19.89 -6.92
CA ILE A 813 21.89 -20.29 -7.52
C ILE A 813 22.20 -19.32 -8.66
N VAL A 814 23.33 -18.62 -8.58
CA VAL A 814 23.90 -17.81 -9.65
C VAL A 814 25.31 -18.36 -9.91
N THR A 815 25.52 -18.99 -11.07
CA THR A 815 26.82 -19.57 -11.42
C THR A 815 27.70 -18.56 -12.16
N GLN A 816 29.01 -18.83 -12.22
CA GLN A 816 29.94 -18.04 -13.01
C GLN A 816 29.57 -18.05 -14.50
N GLU A 817 29.09 -19.18 -15.02
CA GLU A 817 28.66 -19.34 -16.42
C GLU A 817 27.49 -18.41 -16.77
N MET A 818 26.49 -18.31 -15.87
CA MET A 818 25.36 -17.40 -16.06
C MET A 818 25.82 -15.93 -16.06
N ILE A 819 26.77 -15.58 -15.19
CA ILE A 819 27.36 -14.24 -15.12
C ILE A 819 28.15 -13.94 -16.40
N ASP A 820 28.95 -14.90 -16.89
CA ASP A 820 29.74 -14.74 -18.10
C ASP A 820 28.86 -14.61 -19.34
N GLU A 821 27.73 -15.32 -19.39
CA GLU A 821 26.69 -15.15 -20.42
C GLU A 821 26.11 -13.73 -20.37
N ALA A 822 25.74 -13.23 -19.18
CA ALA A 822 25.20 -11.89 -19.02
C ALA A 822 26.22 -10.81 -19.43
N LYS A 823 27.49 -10.93 -19.01
CA LYS A 823 28.57 -10.01 -19.41
C LYS A 823 28.83 -10.06 -20.92
N SER A 824 28.81 -11.25 -21.51
CA SER A 824 28.97 -11.42 -22.96
C SER A 824 27.82 -10.79 -23.74
N TYR A 825 26.59 -10.93 -23.23
CA TYR A 825 25.42 -10.26 -23.78
C TYR A 825 25.58 -8.74 -23.76
N ILE A 826 25.90 -8.15 -22.59
CA ILE A 826 26.09 -6.69 -22.45
C ILE A 826 27.19 -6.20 -23.40
N LYS A 827 28.33 -6.90 -23.44
CA LYS A 827 29.45 -6.56 -24.33
C LYS A 827 29.04 -6.61 -25.81
N SER A 828 28.20 -7.57 -26.20
CA SER A 828 27.75 -7.72 -27.59
C SER A 828 26.92 -6.54 -28.10
N LYS A 829 26.30 -5.77 -27.19
CA LYS A 829 25.51 -4.58 -27.54
C LYS A 829 26.35 -3.38 -27.95
N ASN A 830 27.63 -3.35 -27.56
CA ASN A 830 28.55 -2.25 -27.85
C ASN A 830 28.01 -0.88 -27.38
N TYR A 831 27.33 -0.86 -26.24
CA TYR A 831 26.83 0.37 -25.62
C TYR A 831 27.96 1.18 -24.95
N PRO A 832 27.85 2.51 -24.89
CA PRO A 832 28.81 3.34 -24.15
C PRO A 832 28.71 3.11 -22.65
N LYS A 833 29.80 3.38 -21.92
CA LYS A 833 29.73 3.44 -20.45
C LYS A 833 28.91 4.64 -19.96
N PRO A 834 28.36 4.58 -18.74
CA PRO A 834 27.77 5.74 -18.09
C PRO A 834 28.75 6.91 -17.98
N VAL A 835 28.21 8.14 -17.96
CA VAL A 835 29.01 9.36 -17.77
C VAL A 835 29.78 9.30 -16.45
N SER A 836 29.14 8.81 -15.38
CA SER A 836 29.78 8.63 -14.08
C SER A 836 30.27 7.18 -13.88
N PRO A 837 31.56 6.96 -13.56
CA PRO A 837 32.06 5.63 -13.18
C PRO A 837 31.71 5.24 -11.73
N VAL A 838 31.15 6.17 -10.94
CA VAL A 838 30.90 6.01 -9.49
C VAL A 838 29.43 6.16 -9.11
N MET A 839 28.51 5.79 -10.01
CA MET A 839 27.06 5.78 -9.75
C MET A 839 26.66 5.00 -8.48
N HIS A 840 27.44 4.00 -8.09
CA HIS A 840 27.26 3.22 -6.85
C HIS A 840 27.58 4.00 -5.55
N TYR A 841 27.96 5.29 -5.64
CA TYR A 841 28.08 6.22 -4.52
C TYR A 841 26.96 7.27 -4.49
N LEU A 842 26.04 7.25 -5.46
CA LEU A 842 24.93 8.18 -5.53
C LEU A 842 23.96 7.94 -4.37
N ASN A 843 23.42 9.02 -3.80
CA ASN A 843 22.32 9.03 -2.85
C ASN A 843 21.45 10.27 -3.09
N SER A 844 20.34 10.40 -2.37
CA SER A 844 19.41 11.52 -2.59
C SER A 844 20.01 12.91 -2.35
N PHE A 845 21.10 13.02 -1.57
CA PHE A 845 21.73 14.30 -1.24
C PHE A 845 22.66 14.84 -2.34
N ASN A 846 23.18 13.96 -3.21
CA ASN A 846 24.17 14.34 -4.22
C ASN A 846 23.65 14.28 -5.67
N VAL A 847 22.35 14.04 -5.91
CA VAL A 847 21.73 13.96 -7.25
C VAL A 847 22.13 15.11 -8.18
N ASN A 848 22.05 16.35 -7.69
CA ASN A 848 22.36 17.54 -8.48
C ASN A 848 23.84 17.61 -8.90
N ILE A 849 24.76 17.04 -8.11
CA ILE A 849 26.18 16.96 -8.47
C ILE A 849 26.36 16.13 -9.75
N TYR A 850 25.63 15.02 -9.87
CA TYR A 850 25.65 14.18 -11.07
C TYR A 850 24.90 14.84 -12.23
N LYS A 851 23.71 15.38 -11.97
CA LYS A 851 22.87 16.07 -12.96
C LYS A 851 23.61 17.20 -13.68
N ASP A 852 24.24 18.06 -12.88
CA ASP A 852 24.90 19.27 -13.36
C ASP A 852 26.40 19.06 -13.61
N LYS A 853 26.91 17.84 -13.39
CA LYS A 853 28.33 17.46 -13.56
C LYS A 853 29.27 18.39 -12.79
N LEU A 854 28.93 18.68 -11.54
CA LEU A 854 29.68 19.61 -10.70
C LEU A 854 31.01 19.02 -10.28
N LYS A 855 32.10 19.74 -10.52
CA LYS A 855 33.46 19.25 -10.27
C LYS A 855 33.79 19.26 -8.78
N LEU A 856 34.38 18.17 -8.30
CA LEU A 856 34.95 18.09 -6.95
C LEU A 856 35.97 19.20 -6.73
N SER A 857 35.87 19.87 -5.59
CA SER A 857 36.87 20.83 -5.13
C SER A 857 37.05 20.74 -3.62
N GLY A 858 38.30 20.90 -3.19
CA GLY A 858 38.69 20.85 -1.79
C GLY A 858 40.20 21.00 -1.66
N LYS A 859 40.68 21.16 -0.44
CA LYS A 859 42.11 21.27 -0.13
C LYS A 859 42.45 20.28 0.96
N THR A 860 43.51 19.49 0.74
CA THR A 860 43.96 18.48 1.71
C THR A 860 44.06 19.04 3.12
N GLY A 861 43.44 18.32 4.05
CA GLY A 861 43.43 18.64 5.47
C GLY A 861 42.47 19.76 5.92
N GLU A 862 41.88 20.54 5.02
CA GLU A 862 40.91 21.56 5.43
C GLU A 862 39.59 20.92 5.90
N GLY A 863 39.08 21.34 7.07
CA GLY A 863 37.79 20.89 7.60
C GLY A 863 37.72 19.40 7.92
N ALA A 864 38.86 18.72 8.13
CA ALA A 864 38.93 17.29 8.41
C ALA A 864 39.52 17.05 9.81
N THR A 865 38.75 16.43 10.71
CA THR A 865 39.16 16.18 12.11
C THR A 865 38.77 14.77 12.55
N ILE A 866 39.69 14.05 13.19
CA ILE A 866 39.39 12.73 13.77
C ILE A 866 38.60 12.92 15.07
N VAL A 867 37.48 12.22 15.19
CA VAL A 867 36.60 12.21 16.36
C VAL A 867 36.29 10.77 16.71
N THR A 868 36.40 10.43 17.99
CA THR A 868 35.98 9.12 18.51
C THR A 868 34.79 9.30 19.44
N ASN A 869 33.74 8.52 19.22
CA ASN A 869 32.56 8.47 20.07
C ASN A 869 32.12 7.01 20.28
N THR A 870 30.97 6.81 20.91
CA THR A 870 30.43 5.47 21.20
C THR A 870 30.10 4.64 19.96
N ASN A 871 29.90 5.28 18.81
CA ASN A 871 29.53 4.62 17.55
C ASN A 871 30.76 4.27 16.70
N GLY A 872 31.96 4.75 17.06
CA GLY A 872 33.19 4.45 16.35
C GLY A 872 34.16 5.64 16.31
N THR A 873 35.26 5.43 15.58
CA THR A 873 36.19 6.51 15.21
C THR A 873 35.87 6.96 13.79
N PHE A 874 35.76 8.27 13.62
CA PHE A 874 35.40 8.90 12.36
C PHE A 874 36.38 9.99 12.01
N LEU A 875 36.60 10.20 10.73
CA LEU A 875 37.09 11.48 10.20
C LEU A 875 35.86 12.34 9.90
N THR A 876 35.60 13.34 10.74
CA THR A 876 34.56 14.33 10.47
C THR A 876 35.05 15.28 9.39
N VAL A 877 34.32 15.38 8.29
CA VAL A 877 34.64 16.23 7.14
C VAL A 877 33.57 17.30 6.96
N GLU A 878 33.94 18.58 7.00
CA GLU A 878 33.03 19.70 6.74
C GLU A 878 32.66 19.77 5.26
N THR A 879 31.39 19.53 4.92
CA THR A 879 30.91 19.51 3.53
C THR A 879 31.20 20.82 2.80
N ALA A 880 31.14 21.96 3.50
CA ALA A 880 31.41 23.29 2.94
C ALA A 880 32.86 23.47 2.44
N LYS A 881 33.81 22.66 2.92
CA LYS A 881 35.23 22.68 2.49
C LYS A 881 35.51 21.72 1.33
N TRP A 882 34.62 20.77 1.10
CA TRP A 882 34.74 19.67 0.15
C TRP A 882 33.57 19.68 -0.83
N ALA A 883 33.40 20.82 -1.53
CA ALA A 883 32.28 21.03 -2.41
C ALA A 883 32.24 19.98 -3.54
N ASN A 884 31.04 19.45 -3.77
CA ASN A 884 30.72 18.43 -4.78
C ASN A 884 31.38 17.06 -4.55
N ALA A 885 31.80 16.75 -3.32
CA ALA A 885 32.15 15.38 -2.95
C ALA A 885 30.89 14.50 -2.91
N VAL A 886 30.93 13.35 -3.60
CA VAL A 886 29.83 12.39 -3.62
C VAL A 886 29.98 11.30 -2.56
N ALA A 887 31.22 10.95 -2.24
CA ALA A 887 31.60 10.00 -1.19
C ALA A 887 33.04 10.24 -0.74
N TYR A 888 33.43 9.53 0.32
CA TYR A 888 34.77 9.48 0.87
C TYR A 888 35.23 8.04 0.95
N GLU A 889 36.36 7.74 0.32
CA GLU A 889 36.97 6.42 0.35
C GLU A 889 38.12 6.39 1.38
N THR A 890 38.07 5.43 2.28
CA THR A 890 39.08 5.20 3.32
C THR A 890 39.98 4.03 2.92
N TYR A 891 41.30 4.24 3.02
CA TYR A 891 42.34 3.27 2.64
C TYR A 891 43.29 2.97 3.80
N ASN A 892 43.81 1.75 3.82
CA ASN A 892 44.86 1.31 4.76
C ASN A 892 46.28 1.68 4.29
N GLU A 893 47.29 1.16 5.00
CA GLU A 893 48.72 1.35 4.74
C GLU A 893 49.15 0.70 3.41
N GLU A 894 48.48 -0.39 3.04
CA GLU A 894 48.66 -1.18 1.83
C GLU A 894 48.02 -0.52 0.58
N ASP A 895 47.34 0.62 0.73
CA ASP A 895 46.55 1.29 -0.31
C ASP A 895 45.33 0.46 -0.77
N GLU A 896 44.80 -0.39 0.09
CA GLU A 896 43.56 -1.14 -0.13
C GLU A 896 42.36 -0.31 0.36
N LEU A 897 41.27 -0.32 -0.40
CA LEU A 897 40.02 0.33 -0.02
C LEU A 897 39.34 -0.50 1.07
N ILE A 898 39.15 0.09 2.26
CA ILE A 898 38.64 -0.64 3.44
C ILE A 898 37.27 -0.13 3.91
N SER A 899 36.88 1.10 3.55
CA SER A 899 35.56 1.65 3.85
C SER A 899 35.17 2.77 2.89
N VAL A 900 33.87 2.99 2.73
CA VAL A 900 33.31 4.11 1.97
C VAL A 900 32.16 4.74 2.73
N SER A 901 32.20 6.07 2.86
CA SER A 901 31.13 6.86 3.45
C SER A 901 30.53 7.78 2.38
N VAL A 902 29.24 7.64 2.11
CA VAL A 902 28.53 8.52 1.15
C VAL A 902 28.29 9.90 1.76
N LEU A 903 28.06 10.92 0.93
CA LEU A 903 27.74 12.27 1.41
C LEU A 903 26.59 12.23 2.43
N GLY A 904 26.76 12.88 3.60
CA GLY A 904 25.74 12.96 4.65
C GLY A 904 25.71 11.77 5.62
N THR A 905 26.63 10.80 5.51
CA THR A 905 26.79 9.76 6.54
C THR A 905 26.99 10.40 7.92
N GLY A 906 26.17 9.98 8.89
CA GLY A 906 26.13 10.49 10.27
C GLY A 906 25.61 11.91 10.46
N ASP A 907 25.35 12.68 9.40
CA ASP A 907 24.83 14.05 9.49
C ASP A 907 23.94 14.40 8.28
N VAL A 908 22.64 14.12 8.42
CA VAL A 908 21.65 14.40 7.37
C VAL A 908 21.38 15.89 7.15
N THR A 909 21.91 16.79 8.00
CA THR A 909 21.86 18.24 7.76
C THR A 909 22.84 18.69 6.69
N LEU A 910 23.72 17.78 6.24
CA LEU A 910 24.79 18.00 5.27
C LEU A 910 25.83 19.02 5.72
N LYS A 911 25.85 19.41 7.00
CA LYS A 911 26.90 20.25 7.56
C LYS A 911 28.25 19.52 7.54
N ASN A 912 28.24 18.26 7.93
CA ASN A 912 29.42 17.39 7.92
C ASN A 912 29.13 16.06 7.22
N THR A 913 30.18 15.26 7.04
CA THR A 913 30.08 13.82 6.80
C THR A 913 31.02 13.12 7.78
N PHE A 914 30.50 12.15 8.52
CA PHE A 914 31.26 11.30 9.43
C PHE A 914 31.82 10.13 8.63
N VAL A 915 33.06 10.28 8.16
CA VAL A 915 33.74 9.25 7.37
C VAL A 915 34.26 8.15 8.29
N ASP A 916 33.90 6.90 8.02
CA ASP A 916 34.34 5.75 8.81
C ASP A 916 35.88 5.65 8.80
N PHE A 917 36.48 5.62 9.99
CA PHE A 917 37.92 5.68 10.20
C PHE A 917 38.37 4.59 11.20
N PRO A 918 38.35 3.31 10.78
CA PRO A 918 38.79 2.19 11.60
C PRO A 918 40.29 2.28 11.93
N THR A 919 40.78 1.44 12.85
CA THR A 919 42.17 1.48 13.34
C THR A 919 43.24 1.34 12.25
N GLU A 920 42.92 0.63 11.18
CA GLU A 920 43.75 0.41 10.01
C GLU A 920 43.67 1.54 8.96
N ALA A 921 42.81 2.55 9.16
CA ALA A 921 42.68 3.69 8.25
C ALA A 921 43.92 4.60 8.27
N LYS A 922 44.40 4.96 7.08
CA LYS A 922 45.61 5.77 6.89
C LYS A 922 45.39 6.93 5.93
N LYS A 923 44.57 6.75 4.90
CA LYS A 923 44.28 7.77 3.91
C LYS A 923 42.78 7.87 3.67
N VAL A 924 42.27 9.08 3.50
CA VAL A 924 40.90 9.34 3.08
C VAL A 924 40.92 10.23 1.86
N TYR A 925 40.17 9.86 0.83
CA TYR A 925 40.00 10.65 -0.40
C TYR A 925 38.55 11.06 -0.58
N ALA A 926 38.31 12.32 -0.90
CA ALA A 926 37.03 12.79 -1.41
C ALA A 926 36.90 12.40 -2.88
N ILE A 927 35.73 11.91 -3.27
CA ILE A 927 35.44 11.40 -4.61
C ILE A 927 34.47 12.35 -5.32
N GLY A 928 34.76 12.71 -6.58
CA GLY A 928 33.87 13.46 -7.46
C GLY A 928 32.99 12.55 -8.31
N PHE A 929 31.90 13.07 -8.89
CA PHE A 929 30.99 12.27 -9.72
C PHE A 929 31.67 11.60 -10.93
N ASP A 930 32.78 12.15 -11.42
CA ASP A 930 33.58 11.63 -12.53
C ASP A 930 34.68 10.63 -12.09
N GLY A 931 34.71 10.30 -10.79
CA GLY A 931 35.73 9.43 -10.20
C GLY A 931 37.04 10.15 -9.83
N THR A 932 37.13 11.48 -10.00
CA THR A 932 38.28 12.25 -9.53
C THR A 932 38.45 12.12 -8.00
N LYS A 933 39.70 12.06 -7.54
CA LYS A 933 40.05 11.92 -6.12
C LYS A 933 40.91 13.07 -5.64
N ILE A 934 40.58 13.65 -4.49
CA ILE A 934 41.42 14.61 -3.76
C ILE A 934 41.67 14.07 -2.36
N LEU A 935 42.93 14.03 -1.94
CA LEU A 935 43.31 13.57 -0.60
C LEU A 935 42.75 14.50 0.48
N VAL A 936 41.98 13.96 1.42
CA VAL A 936 41.42 14.66 2.59
C VAL A 936 42.35 14.51 3.79
N TYR A 937 42.78 13.28 4.07
CA TYR A 937 43.62 12.90 5.21
C TYR A 937 44.71 11.92 4.75
N PRO A 938 45.96 12.00 5.25
CA PRO A 938 46.45 12.87 6.33
C PRO A 938 46.65 14.33 5.90
N THR A 939 46.51 15.25 6.87
CA THR A 939 46.65 16.71 6.69
C THR A 939 48.09 17.13 6.41
N ASN A 940 49.06 16.35 6.89
CA ASN A 940 50.46 16.50 6.58
C ASN A 940 50.89 15.36 5.66
N LEU A 941 51.20 15.68 4.39
CA LEU A 941 52.14 14.88 3.60
C LEU A 941 53.55 15.10 4.18
N SER A 942 53.74 14.76 5.46
CA SER A 942 55.05 14.70 6.09
C SER A 942 55.79 13.53 5.45
N THR A 943 56.84 13.83 4.69
CA THR A 943 57.80 12.86 4.13
C THR A 943 58.64 12.17 5.21
N SER A 944 58.10 11.92 6.39
CA SER A 944 58.83 11.31 7.51
C SER A 944 58.96 9.80 7.42
N GLU A 945 58.52 9.17 6.33
CA GLU A 945 59.06 7.88 5.88
C GLU A 945 60.01 8.07 4.70
N SER A 946 61.09 8.82 4.94
CA SER A 946 62.33 8.58 4.19
C SER A 946 62.93 7.27 4.67
N ILE A 947 62.41 6.13 4.22
CA ILE A 947 63.22 4.92 4.26
C ILE A 947 64.36 5.14 3.24
N LYS A 948 65.57 5.21 3.79
CA LYS A 948 66.83 5.32 3.07
C LYS A 948 66.84 4.36 1.88
N SER A 949 66.85 4.89 0.66
CA SER A 949 67.35 4.12 -0.47
C SER A 949 67.98 5.07 -1.48
N THR A 950 69.29 4.98 -1.61
CA THR A 950 70.06 5.51 -2.75
C THR A 950 69.65 4.87 -4.08
N ASP A 951 68.77 3.87 -4.05
CA ASP A 951 68.36 3.07 -5.20
C ASP A 951 67.25 3.74 -6.03
N PHE A 952 66.41 4.61 -5.45
CA PHE A 952 65.32 5.30 -6.17
C PHE A 952 65.64 6.78 -6.45
N ASN A 953 65.82 7.12 -7.72
CA ASN A 953 66.10 8.48 -8.17
C ASN A 953 65.17 8.93 -9.29
N ILE A 954 64.89 10.23 -9.29
CA ILE A 954 64.16 10.92 -10.35
C ILE A 954 65.05 12.08 -10.78
N VAL A 955 65.50 12.06 -12.03
CA VAL A 955 66.47 13.03 -12.56
C VAL A 955 65.98 13.53 -13.92
N PRO A 956 66.03 14.86 -14.19
CA PRO A 956 66.43 15.93 -13.27
C PRO A 956 65.36 16.21 -12.21
N ASN A 957 65.78 16.71 -11.05
CA ASN A 957 64.92 17.25 -10.00
C ASN A 957 65.68 18.40 -9.32
N PRO A 958 65.34 19.68 -9.57
CA PRO A 958 64.11 20.16 -10.21
C PRO A 958 63.97 19.86 -11.72
N ILE A 959 62.74 19.74 -12.20
CA ILE A 959 62.33 19.51 -13.59
C ILE A 959 62.01 20.85 -14.25
N LYS A 960 62.63 21.14 -15.40
CA LYS A 960 62.29 22.29 -16.22
C LYS A 960 61.18 21.94 -17.22
N ASN A 961 60.39 22.93 -17.67
CA ASN A 961 59.19 22.71 -18.50
C ASN A 961 59.35 21.79 -19.72
N ASP A 962 60.55 21.69 -20.32
CA ASP A 962 60.82 20.87 -21.50
C ASP A 962 61.67 19.62 -21.24
N SER A 963 62.03 19.36 -19.98
CA SER A 963 62.89 18.23 -19.61
C SER A 963 62.09 16.93 -19.46
N SER A 964 62.54 15.86 -20.10
CA SER A 964 62.09 14.51 -19.75
C SER A 964 62.74 14.06 -18.44
N ILE A 965 61.95 13.47 -17.55
CA ILE A 965 62.46 12.85 -16.32
C ILE A 965 62.69 11.36 -16.48
N LYS A 966 63.66 10.86 -15.71
CA LYS A 966 63.98 9.45 -15.64
C LYS A 966 63.91 8.99 -14.20
N ILE A 967 62.99 8.07 -13.95
CA ILE A 967 62.96 7.19 -12.79
C ILE A 967 64.03 6.12 -12.99
N THR A 968 64.95 6.02 -12.05
CA THR A 968 65.94 4.94 -11.96
C THR A 968 65.78 4.20 -10.65
N LEU A 969 65.78 2.87 -10.74
CA LEU A 969 65.73 1.95 -9.61
C LEU A 969 66.84 0.90 -9.76
N ASN A 970 67.73 0.73 -8.76
CA ASN A 970 68.87 -0.21 -8.88
C ASN A 970 68.44 -1.67 -9.09
N ASN A 971 67.30 -2.09 -8.52
CA ASN A 971 66.64 -3.34 -8.85
C ASN A 971 65.34 -3.05 -9.60
N SER A 972 65.38 -3.03 -10.93
CA SER A 972 64.25 -2.64 -11.79
C SER A 972 63.40 -3.81 -12.29
N LYS A 973 63.64 -5.03 -11.80
CA LYS A 973 62.89 -6.23 -12.21
C LYS A 973 61.59 -6.32 -11.41
N GLY A 974 60.46 -6.29 -12.11
CA GLY A 974 59.13 -6.43 -11.53
C GLY A 974 58.15 -5.37 -12.03
N GLN A 975 56.90 -5.52 -11.63
CA GLN A 975 55.86 -4.52 -11.83
C GLN A 975 55.83 -3.60 -10.61
N TYR A 976 55.75 -2.30 -10.84
CA TYR A 976 55.64 -1.30 -9.79
C TYR A 976 54.40 -0.46 -10.04
N ASN A 977 53.68 -0.16 -8.97
CA ASN A 977 52.67 0.88 -8.98
C ASN A 977 53.33 2.24 -8.76
N LEU A 978 53.21 3.13 -9.74
CA LEU A 978 53.63 4.51 -9.66
C LEU A 978 52.44 5.40 -9.33
N SER A 979 52.53 6.14 -8.23
CA SER A 979 51.62 7.22 -7.88
C SER A 979 52.33 8.57 -7.94
N VAL A 980 51.76 9.55 -8.64
CA VAL A 980 52.22 10.94 -8.63
C VAL A 980 51.09 11.79 -8.08
N ILE A 981 51.36 12.54 -7.02
CA ILE A 981 50.40 13.50 -6.45
C ILE A 981 51.03 14.90 -6.43
N ASP A 982 50.24 15.95 -6.55
CA ASP A 982 50.72 17.33 -6.32
C ASP A 982 50.77 17.67 -4.81
N ILE A 983 51.26 18.86 -4.46
CA ILE A 983 51.31 19.30 -3.05
C ILE A 983 49.96 19.40 -2.36
N ASN A 984 48.89 19.54 -3.14
CA ASN A 984 47.54 19.64 -2.64
C ASN A 984 46.89 18.24 -2.62
N GLY A 985 47.69 17.18 -2.70
CA GLY A 985 47.24 15.80 -2.62
C GLY A 985 46.41 15.33 -3.82
N LYS A 986 46.38 16.09 -4.93
CA LYS A 986 45.68 15.67 -6.15
C LYS A 986 46.47 14.59 -6.85
N VAL A 987 45.85 13.44 -7.11
CA VAL A 987 46.47 12.37 -7.90
C VAL A 987 46.58 12.78 -9.36
N ILE A 988 47.81 12.87 -9.84
CA ILE A 988 48.16 13.18 -11.24
C ILE A 988 48.15 11.91 -12.10
N THR A 989 48.70 10.82 -11.58
CA THR A 989 48.68 9.51 -12.23
C THR A 989 48.87 8.41 -11.19
N ASN A 990 48.24 7.26 -11.42
CA ASN A 990 48.41 6.03 -10.65
C ASN A 990 48.45 4.88 -11.67
N THR A 991 49.58 4.21 -11.86
CA THR A 991 49.76 3.27 -12.98
C THR A 991 50.75 2.16 -12.62
N ILE A 992 50.41 0.93 -12.98
CA ILE A 992 51.29 -0.23 -12.83
C ILE A 992 52.10 -0.43 -14.11
N GLY A 993 53.39 -0.67 -13.99
CA GLY A 993 54.27 -0.95 -15.12
C GLY A 993 55.67 -1.34 -14.67
N ASN A 994 56.48 -1.84 -15.61
CA ASN A 994 57.93 -1.87 -15.41
C ASN A 994 58.51 -0.45 -15.48
N ILE A 995 59.73 -0.24 -14.98
CA ILE A 995 60.37 1.09 -14.92
C ILE A 995 60.42 1.79 -16.30
N GLY A 996 60.52 1.05 -17.40
CA GLY A 996 60.52 1.61 -18.76
C GLY A 996 59.15 2.18 -19.15
N GLU A 997 58.07 1.45 -18.86
CA GLU A 997 56.69 1.89 -19.08
C GLU A 997 56.33 3.08 -18.19
N LEU A 998 56.69 3.01 -16.91
CA LEU A 998 56.44 4.08 -15.95
C LEU A 998 57.16 5.37 -16.35
N ASN A 999 58.39 5.29 -16.86
CA ASN A 999 59.10 6.45 -17.40
C ASN A 999 58.34 7.12 -18.56
N LYS A 1000 57.72 6.35 -19.46
CA LYS A 1000 56.91 6.90 -20.56
C LYS A 1000 55.66 7.59 -20.01
N THR A 1001 54.95 6.93 -19.10
CA THR A 1001 53.74 7.45 -18.46
C THR A 1001 54.03 8.76 -17.74
N VAL A 1002 55.06 8.79 -16.90
CA VAL A 1002 55.46 9.96 -16.12
C VAL A 1002 55.82 11.13 -17.03
N ASN A 1003 56.62 10.91 -18.07
CA ASN A 1003 57.00 11.96 -19.01
C ASN A 1003 55.81 12.55 -19.78
N SER A 1004 54.83 11.70 -20.14
CA SER A 1004 53.61 12.18 -20.81
C SER A 1004 52.80 13.12 -19.91
N LYS A 1005 52.76 12.84 -18.59
CA LYS A 1005 52.00 13.61 -17.61
C LYS A 1005 52.74 14.87 -17.17
N PHE A 1006 54.02 14.77 -16.85
CA PHE A 1006 54.81 15.88 -16.33
C PHE A 1006 54.96 17.04 -17.31
N LYS A 1007 54.95 16.81 -18.63
CA LYS A 1007 54.96 17.91 -19.62
C LYS A 1007 53.82 18.90 -19.42
N SER A 1008 52.61 18.41 -19.13
CA SER A 1008 51.40 19.25 -18.97
C SER A 1008 51.19 19.82 -17.56
N LEU A 1009 52.04 19.48 -16.59
CA LEU A 1009 51.83 19.90 -15.20
C LEU A 1009 52.23 21.37 -14.94
N PRO A 1010 51.52 22.12 -14.10
CA PRO A 1010 51.96 23.46 -13.70
C PRO A 1010 53.24 23.41 -12.85
N LYS A 1011 53.90 24.56 -12.71
CA LYS A 1011 54.99 24.73 -11.75
C LYS A 1011 54.49 24.37 -10.35
N GLY A 1012 55.27 23.59 -9.61
CA GLY A 1012 54.82 23.08 -8.33
C GLY A 1012 55.66 21.92 -7.82
N ILE A 1013 55.37 21.50 -6.60
CA ILE A 1013 55.98 20.33 -6.00
C ILE A 1013 55.04 19.14 -6.21
N TYR A 1014 55.62 17.99 -6.52
CA TYR A 1014 54.95 16.72 -6.72
C TYR A 1014 55.60 15.67 -5.83
N VAL A 1015 54.83 14.72 -5.35
CA VAL A 1015 55.33 13.54 -4.65
C VAL A 1015 55.14 12.34 -5.57
N VAL A 1016 56.24 11.66 -5.86
CA VAL A 1016 56.25 10.46 -6.70
C VAL A 1016 56.55 9.26 -5.81
N THR A 1017 55.61 8.33 -5.74
CA THR A 1017 55.70 7.08 -5.02
C THR A 1017 55.76 5.91 -6.00
N LEU A 1018 56.63 4.94 -5.72
CA LEU A 1018 56.83 3.73 -6.49
C LEU A 1018 56.76 2.53 -5.53
N LYS A 1019 55.75 1.66 -5.69
CA LYS A 1019 55.45 0.56 -4.76
C LYS A 1019 55.39 -0.78 -5.50
N ASN A 1020 55.94 -1.84 -4.93
CA ASN A 1020 55.67 -3.23 -5.33
C ASN A 1020 55.30 -4.05 -4.08
N GLU A 1021 55.17 -5.37 -4.20
CA GLU A 1021 54.79 -6.26 -3.09
C GLU A 1021 55.74 -6.21 -1.87
N THR A 1022 57.00 -5.76 -2.04
CA THR A 1022 58.03 -5.84 -0.99
C THR A 1022 58.78 -4.53 -0.74
N SER A 1023 58.47 -3.46 -1.46
CA SER A 1023 59.23 -2.21 -1.43
C SER A 1023 58.34 -1.01 -1.75
N ASN A 1024 58.55 0.09 -1.01
CA ASN A 1024 57.89 1.37 -1.20
C ASN A 1024 58.93 2.49 -1.24
N TYR A 1025 59.01 3.20 -2.35
CA TYR A 1025 59.93 4.32 -2.56
C TYR A 1025 59.14 5.61 -2.77
N THR A 1026 59.48 6.67 -2.06
CA THR A 1026 58.81 7.97 -2.23
C THR A 1026 59.85 9.08 -2.42
N LYS A 1027 59.63 9.96 -3.40
CA LYS A 1027 60.53 11.09 -3.70
C LYS A 1027 59.75 12.34 -4.06
N LYS A 1028 60.14 13.45 -3.43
CA LYS A 1028 59.67 14.79 -3.77
C LYS A 1028 60.33 15.26 -5.05
N VAL A 1029 59.54 15.78 -5.97
CA VAL A 1029 59.93 16.29 -7.27
C VAL A 1029 59.46 17.72 -7.42
N ILE A 1030 60.35 18.63 -7.79
CA ILE A 1030 60.03 20.05 -7.99
C ILE A 1030 59.93 20.28 -9.50
N LYS A 1031 58.84 20.85 -9.99
CA LYS A 1031 58.72 21.35 -11.37
C LYS A 1031 58.78 22.87 -11.35
N GLU A 1032 59.77 23.42 -12.06
CA GLU A 1032 60.09 24.85 -12.13
C GLU A 1032 59.50 25.58 -13.34
#